data_AF-A0A849WQH0-F1
#
_entry.id   AF-A0A849WQH0-F1
#
_cell.length_a   1.000
_cell.length_b   1.000
_cell.length_c   1.000
_cell.angle_alpha   90.00
_cell.angle_beta   90.00
_cell.angle_gamma   90.00
#
_symmetry.space_group_name_H-M   'P 1'
#
loop_
_entity.id
_entity.type
_entity.pdbx_description
1 polymer ?
#
loop_
_entity_poly.entity_id
_entity_poly.type
_entity_poly.pdbx_seq_one_letter_code
_entity_poly.pdbx_strand_id
1 'polypeptide(L)'
;MKKIKFLILFFVTLFSSCSPKLNKKDYALPQSNLRPDLQNQEEFNQLQLSAENFNLVWNEKVPLFATLNVVSDMLEISQDEKNPSIKNSAFAIYQNVMSLNTAVKVSFTETPYMRFFKELSMPEVKSSLKELNTTLILNLAAIKKTLAKVKANINWPFKASYKESEQLMLKFLDLFVDEINQLHLSKVVDQELRNQIIDEKKHNYFLLNKFYSQIYREISLKNILNVIENMLIEFDISLDLNSRDKLQRGKGLVESIESINDEATAYSAIVEIWFYLDKEERKEYIKQISDAFYYYLKVHSDKDLKCLKNKDCDLSIKAKIRDWGIFPQIKNFGIQKIKKELNQKTHAYALSVLEENLLKTIKNLDQKVFLKVNKNIQKGQEEIQRINKNTEAFINERVLDWMDKNFDTKKESINGFEYGQIEINLQKKKFTIKEVNDLEINRTAEIDTDLSRAGVKIASRDIGASFRAAVNIWQNGFLDDKQYKRSLLEQINKIMGFGGLPLENGVSKGIVNGLDTMDEVYDVTRSAQSQFSFGVNDQVVLATPYLGDRNNFASPNISATAQAELLNGLVYLLDYLKDWEVNRFDLTLGKIKASHIFGNETEADPTKDQIIFPKVKFFGLVVGQLANLVSNLNKQYSQIALLTNDAEKIWVNEFLQNKDKKVLYGIFVDIVNGNRSEEVKLDSLYHLIMTLKKLIKSSQGIEKTSFPELKKKDLDSIQCKNPKSINCKSLAQLMSENLSQLKKIFIPIGNTLATKFRASKEKVGHNLAFSSISSKDFRVLTDKYTLADQLMLIEALAYIYEVTGVDSYLWSAKETFYDLQKYYNPKSNFFELDSKDITLPTLLLSIKALKRIYPHLDSQEQIILADKLKIWQMSLENLKLDQNTP
;
A
#
# COMPACT_ATOMS: atom_id res chain seq x y z
N MET A 1 -16.92 15.27 21.51
CA MET A 1 -15.81 14.34 21.88
C MET A 1 -15.53 14.31 23.37
N LYS A 2 -16.52 14.69 24.19
CA LYS A 2 -16.90 14.04 25.48
C LYS A 2 -17.28 12.54 25.30
N LYS A 3 -16.77 11.89 24.24
CA LYS A 3 -17.41 10.82 23.44
C LYS A 3 -16.90 9.40 23.76
N ILE A 4 -15.76 9.26 24.42
CA ILE A 4 -15.34 7.97 25.02
C ILE A 4 -15.73 7.94 26.51
N LYS A 5 -15.98 9.11 27.11
CA LYS A 5 -16.36 9.30 28.51
C LYS A 5 -17.73 8.68 28.82
N PHE A 6 -18.69 8.78 27.89
CA PHE A 6 -19.98 8.07 27.97
C PHE A 6 -19.84 6.54 27.81
N LEU A 7 -18.86 6.10 27.01
CA LEU A 7 -18.53 4.69 26.74
C LEU A 7 -17.88 3.98 27.95
N ILE A 8 -17.48 4.77 28.95
CA ILE A 8 -16.79 4.35 30.17
C ILE A 8 -17.68 4.52 31.39
N LEU A 9 -18.50 5.58 31.42
CA LEU A 9 -19.67 5.65 32.30
C LEU A 9 -20.57 4.41 32.15
N PHE A 10 -20.64 3.83 30.93
CA PHE A 10 -21.33 2.58 30.56
C PHE A 10 -21.08 1.42 31.53
N PHE A 11 -19.88 1.27 32.07
CA PHE A 11 -19.59 0.19 33.04
C PHE A 11 -19.69 0.63 34.49
N VAL A 12 -19.51 1.93 34.77
CA VAL A 12 -19.68 2.48 36.13
C VAL A 12 -21.15 2.39 36.57
N THR A 13 -22.11 2.52 35.66
CA THR A 13 -23.54 2.49 36.00
C THR A 13 -24.17 1.10 36.02
N LEU A 14 -23.50 0.03 35.56
CA LEU A 14 -24.06 -1.33 35.59
C LEU A 14 -24.05 -1.97 37.00
N PHE A 15 -23.25 -1.49 37.95
CA PHE A 15 -22.83 -2.35 39.08
C PHE A 15 -22.90 -1.74 40.49
N SER A 16 -23.96 -0.99 40.77
CA SER A 16 -24.32 -0.57 42.14
C SER A 16 -25.56 -1.31 42.66
N SER A 17 -25.55 -2.65 42.59
CA SER A 17 -26.48 -3.50 43.36
C SER A 17 -25.72 -4.71 43.91
N CYS A 18 -25.83 -4.89 45.22
CA CYS A 18 -25.16 -5.93 45.98
C CYS A 18 -25.59 -7.32 45.50
N SER A 19 -24.61 -8.19 45.23
CA SER A 19 -24.80 -9.64 45.13
C SER A 19 -23.74 -10.34 46.00
N PRO A 20 -24.06 -11.50 46.58
CA PRO A 20 -23.43 -12.03 47.78
C PRO A 20 -21.97 -12.43 47.56
N LYS A 21 -21.19 -12.40 48.64
CA LYS A 21 -19.77 -12.77 48.66
C LYS A 21 -19.58 -14.20 48.11
N LEU A 22 -18.91 -14.28 46.96
CA LEU A 22 -18.36 -15.51 46.41
C LEU A 22 -17.20 -15.98 47.29
N ASN A 23 -17.37 -17.10 47.99
CA ASN A 23 -16.27 -17.78 48.66
C ASN A 23 -15.38 -18.44 47.60
N LYS A 24 -14.14 -17.99 47.49
CA LYS A 24 -13.11 -18.64 46.67
C LYS A 24 -12.70 -19.97 47.32
N LYS A 25 -12.85 -21.07 46.60
CA LYS A 25 -11.94 -22.21 46.70
C LYS A 25 -11.11 -22.23 45.43
N ASP A 26 -9.79 -22.11 45.59
CA ASP A 26 -8.85 -22.28 44.49
C ASP A 26 -8.76 -23.77 44.15
N TYR A 27 -9.11 -24.11 42.91
CA TYR A 27 -8.69 -25.36 42.28
C TYR A 27 -7.76 -24.99 41.14
N ALA A 28 -6.50 -25.40 41.24
CA ALA A 28 -5.53 -25.25 40.18
C ALA A 28 -6.00 -26.05 38.95
N LEU A 29 -6.09 -25.37 37.80
CA LEU A 29 -6.33 -25.98 36.49
C LEU A 29 -5.10 -26.85 36.11
N PRO A 30 -5.26 -28.14 35.80
CA PRO A 30 -4.19 -28.90 35.17
C PRO A 30 -4.04 -28.46 33.71
N GLN A 31 -2.82 -28.13 33.29
CA GLN A 31 -2.48 -28.03 31.87
C GLN A 31 -2.36 -29.45 31.29
N SER A 32 -3.30 -29.84 30.43
CA SER A 32 -3.33 -31.16 29.80
C SER A 32 -2.47 -31.21 28.53
N ASN A 33 -1.36 -31.94 28.56
CA ASN A 33 -0.87 -32.64 27.38
C ASN A 33 -1.69 -33.93 27.26
N LEU A 34 -2.53 -34.05 26.23
CA LEU A 34 -3.15 -35.33 25.86
C LEU A 34 -2.04 -36.26 25.36
N ARG A 35 -1.38 -36.99 26.27
CA ARG A 35 -0.53 -38.14 25.93
C ARG A 35 -0.95 -39.31 26.82
N PRO A 36 -1.81 -40.22 26.33
CA PRO A 36 -1.66 -41.60 26.72
C PRO A 36 -0.30 -42.05 26.18
N ASP A 37 0.55 -42.54 27.07
CA ASP A 37 1.82 -43.18 26.72
C ASP A 37 1.47 -44.50 26.02
N LEU A 38 1.23 -44.46 24.70
CA LEU A 38 0.93 -45.65 23.90
C LEU A 38 2.20 -46.45 23.72
N GLN A 39 2.52 -47.25 24.73
CA GLN A 39 3.63 -48.20 24.71
C GLN A 39 3.31 -49.43 23.83
N ASN A 40 2.08 -49.56 23.31
CA ASN A 40 1.60 -50.74 22.60
C ASN A 40 1.31 -50.46 21.11
N GLN A 41 2.12 -51.04 20.22
CA GLN A 41 2.02 -50.84 18.77
C GLN A 41 0.70 -51.36 18.18
N GLU A 42 0.10 -52.37 18.80
CA GLU A 42 -1.20 -52.94 18.39
C GLU A 42 -2.37 -51.98 18.61
N GLU A 43 -2.42 -51.30 19.76
CA GLU A 43 -3.46 -50.30 20.07
C GLU A 43 -3.39 -49.10 19.12
N PHE A 44 -2.17 -48.65 18.79
CA PHE A 44 -1.97 -47.59 17.79
C PHE A 44 -2.46 -48.02 16.41
N ASN A 45 -2.15 -49.26 15.98
CA ASN A 45 -2.61 -49.80 14.70
C ASN A 45 -4.15 -49.92 14.64
N GLN A 46 -4.80 -50.31 15.74
CA GLN A 46 -6.26 -50.38 15.82
C GLN A 46 -6.92 -48.99 15.74
N LEU A 47 -6.34 -47.99 16.41
CA LEU A 47 -6.79 -46.60 16.32
C LEU A 47 -6.62 -46.05 14.91
N GLN A 48 -5.49 -46.36 14.25
CA GLN A 48 -5.24 -45.96 12.87
C GLN A 48 -6.24 -46.58 11.90
N LEU A 49 -6.49 -47.90 11.99
CA LEU A 49 -7.50 -48.60 11.18
C LEU A 49 -8.90 -48.02 11.42
N SER A 50 -9.24 -47.69 12.67
CA SER A 50 -10.52 -47.05 13.01
C SER A 50 -10.65 -45.66 12.39
N ALA A 51 -9.57 -44.88 12.42
CA ALA A 51 -9.53 -43.57 11.77
C ALA A 51 -9.58 -43.67 10.24
N GLU A 52 -8.94 -44.67 9.63
CA GLU A 52 -8.98 -44.98 8.19
C GLU A 52 -10.40 -45.32 7.73
N ASN A 53 -11.11 -46.13 8.50
CA ASN A 53 -12.50 -46.55 8.22
C ASN A 53 -13.55 -45.49 8.61
N PHE A 54 -13.15 -44.39 9.25
CA PHE A 54 -14.05 -43.31 9.64
C PHE A 54 -14.57 -42.55 8.40
N ASN A 55 -15.85 -42.73 8.07
CA ASN A 55 -16.48 -42.15 6.89
C ASN A 55 -16.92 -40.70 7.11
N LEU A 56 -15.98 -39.78 6.94
CA LEU A 56 -16.22 -38.34 6.99
C LEU A 56 -16.70 -37.82 5.63
N VAL A 57 -17.83 -37.12 5.63
CA VAL A 57 -18.46 -36.56 4.43
C VAL A 57 -18.71 -35.06 4.55
N TRP A 58 -18.82 -34.37 3.42
CA TRP A 58 -19.31 -33.00 3.33
C TRP A 58 -19.70 -32.74 1.87
N ASN A 59 -20.95 -33.08 1.52
CA ASN A 59 -21.45 -33.10 0.15
C ASN A 59 -22.68 -32.19 0.04
N GLU A 60 -22.45 -30.89 0.04
CA GLU A 60 -23.53 -29.90 0.05
C GLU A 60 -23.10 -28.57 -0.61
N LYS A 61 -24.12 -27.83 -1.07
CA LYS A 61 -23.99 -26.42 -1.40
C LYS A 61 -24.10 -25.62 -0.11
N VAL A 62 -23.04 -24.91 0.25
CA VAL A 62 -22.98 -24.15 1.49
C VAL A 62 -22.67 -22.68 1.23
N PRO A 63 -23.21 -21.77 2.05
CA PRO A 63 -22.73 -20.40 2.09
C PRO A 63 -21.23 -20.35 2.42
N LEU A 64 -20.54 -19.35 1.87
CA LEU A 64 -19.09 -19.21 2.04
C LEU A 64 -18.65 -19.10 3.50
N PHE A 65 -19.40 -18.39 4.36
CA PHE A 65 -19.07 -18.28 5.78
C PHE A 65 -18.92 -19.65 6.48
N ALA A 66 -19.72 -20.66 6.08
CA ALA A 66 -19.66 -21.98 6.69
C ALA A 66 -18.31 -22.64 6.45
N THR A 67 -17.77 -22.48 5.24
CA THR A 67 -16.44 -22.99 4.86
C THR A 67 -15.32 -22.26 5.55
N LEU A 68 -15.41 -20.93 5.64
CA LEU A 68 -14.42 -20.12 6.36
C LEU A 68 -14.40 -20.43 7.86
N ASN A 69 -15.56 -20.75 8.46
CA ASN A 69 -15.66 -21.24 9.83
C ASN A 69 -15.00 -22.62 9.99
N VAL A 70 -15.22 -23.57 9.07
CA VAL A 70 -14.53 -24.88 9.10
C VAL A 70 -13.02 -24.73 9.02
N VAL A 71 -12.51 -23.90 8.11
CA VAL A 71 -11.07 -23.59 8.01
C VAL A 71 -10.56 -23.04 9.34
N SER A 72 -11.27 -22.08 9.93
CA SER A 72 -10.90 -21.47 11.20
C SER A 72 -10.87 -22.47 12.35
N ASP A 73 -11.88 -23.34 12.42
CA ASP A 73 -12.01 -24.37 13.46
C ASP A 73 -10.90 -25.41 13.35
N MET A 74 -10.56 -25.84 12.13
CA MET A 74 -9.43 -26.75 11.89
C MET A 74 -8.09 -26.13 12.29
N LEU A 75 -7.87 -24.84 12.00
CA LEU A 75 -6.64 -24.13 12.38
C LEU A 75 -6.51 -23.97 13.89
N GLU A 76 -7.62 -23.68 14.58
CA GLU A 76 -7.66 -23.61 16.04
C GLU A 76 -7.38 -24.97 16.69
N ILE A 77 -8.01 -26.04 16.19
CA ILE A 77 -7.74 -27.41 16.66
C ILE A 77 -6.28 -27.79 16.41
N SER A 78 -5.76 -27.49 15.21
CA SER A 78 -4.36 -27.72 14.86
C SER A 78 -3.39 -26.99 15.80
N GLN A 79 -3.69 -25.74 16.16
CA GLN A 79 -2.88 -24.97 17.10
C GLN A 79 -2.93 -25.57 18.51
N ASP A 80 -4.12 -25.94 19.00
CA ASP A 80 -4.31 -26.50 20.34
C ASP A 80 -3.65 -27.89 20.48
N GLU A 81 -3.62 -28.69 19.40
CA GLU A 81 -3.00 -30.03 19.36
C GLU A 81 -1.55 -30.02 18.87
N LYS A 82 -1.05 -28.89 18.40
CA LYS A 82 0.26 -28.76 17.72
C LYS A 82 0.39 -29.74 16.53
N ASN A 83 -0.67 -29.85 15.72
CA ASN A 83 -0.77 -30.83 14.63
C ASN A 83 -0.60 -30.17 13.24
N PRO A 84 0.57 -30.27 12.59
CA PRO A 84 0.83 -29.61 11.31
C PRO A 84 0.03 -30.20 10.13
N SER A 85 -0.38 -31.46 10.20
CA SER A 85 -1.15 -32.11 9.11
C SER A 85 -2.54 -31.50 8.97
N ILE A 86 -3.27 -31.36 10.09
CA ILE A 86 -4.58 -30.67 10.12
C ILE A 86 -4.43 -29.22 9.63
N LYS A 87 -3.33 -28.58 10.02
CA LYS A 87 -2.97 -27.22 9.60
C LYS A 87 -2.90 -27.12 8.07
N ASN A 88 -2.18 -28.04 7.44
CA ASN A 88 -1.96 -28.09 5.99
C ASN A 88 -3.27 -28.36 5.24
N SER A 89 -4.11 -29.27 5.74
CA SER A 89 -5.43 -29.53 5.14
C SER A 89 -6.34 -28.31 5.21
N ALA A 90 -6.37 -27.59 6.34
CA ALA A 90 -7.12 -26.35 6.48
C ALA A 90 -6.63 -25.26 5.51
N PHE A 91 -5.30 -25.14 5.36
CA PHE A 91 -4.71 -24.18 4.42
C PHE A 91 -5.03 -24.53 2.97
N ALA A 92 -5.02 -25.81 2.59
CA ALA A 92 -5.38 -26.26 1.25
C ALA A 92 -6.86 -25.93 0.92
N ILE A 93 -7.77 -26.13 1.87
CA ILE A 93 -9.18 -25.72 1.72
C ILE A 93 -9.26 -24.20 1.52
N TYR A 94 -8.59 -23.42 2.37
CA TYR A 94 -8.57 -21.96 2.28
C TYR A 94 -8.04 -21.46 0.93
N GLN A 95 -6.90 -21.99 0.46
CA GLN A 95 -6.31 -21.59 -0.81
C GLN A 95 -7.24 -21.89 -1.99
N ASN A 96 -7.89 -23.06 -1.99
CA ASN A 96 -8.82 -23.42 -3.05
C ASN A 96 -10.03 -22.46 -3.05
N VAL A 97 -10.65 -22.21 -1.89
CA VAL A 97 -11.75 -21.24 -1.74
C VAL A 97 -11.37 -19.85 -2.22
N MET A 98 -10.18 -19.37 -1.86
CA MET A 98 -9.69 -18.03 -2.22
C MET A 98 -9.27 -17.91 -3.70
N SER A 99 -9.10 -19.05 -4.40
CA SER A 99 -8.84 -19.09 -5.83
C SER A 99 -10.12 -18.97 -6.68
N LEU A 100 -11.28 -19.27 -6.09
CA LEU A 100 -12.60 -19.13 -6.73
C LEU A 100 -13.01 -17.65 -6.85
N ASN A 101 -14.01 -17.36 -7.68
CA ASN A 101 -14.51 -15.99 -7.85
C ASN A 101 -15.57 -15.61 -6.81
N THR A 102 -15.24 -15.80 -5.54
CA THR A 102 -16.15 -15.69 -4.39
C THR A 102 -16.03 -14.34 -3.66
N ALA A 103 -15.49 -13.31 -4.30
CA ALA A 103 -15.33 -11.97 -3.74
C ALA A 103 -15.44 -10.91 -4.82
N VAL A 104 -16.01 -9.75 -4.46
CA VAL A 104 -16.15 -8.61 -5.39
C VAL A 104 -14.76 -8.11 -5.76
N LYS A 105 -14.42 -8.07 -7.05
CA LYS A 105 -13.12 -7.54 -7.52
C LYS A 105 -13.16 -6.02 -7.60
N VAL A 106 -12.14 -5.35 -7.05
CA VAL A 106 -12.08 -3.88 -6.96
C VAL A 106 -10.71 -3.40 -7.37
N SER A 107 -10.61 -2.40 -8.25
CA SER A 107 -9.33 -1.75 -8.51
C SER A 107 -8.78 -1.14 -7.22
N PHE A 108 -7.48 -1.31 -6.96
CA PHE A 108 -6.89 -0.78 -5.74
C PHE A 108 -7.09 0.74 -5.58
N THR A 109 -7.07 1.49 -6.70
CA THR A 109 -7.26 2.95 -6.71
C THR A 109 -8.66 3.40 -6.26
N GLU A 110 -9.62 2.47 -6.27
CA GLU A 110 -11.02 2.69 -5.87
C GLU A 110 -11.30 2.20 -4.43
N THR A 111 -10.28 1.70 -3.73
CA THR A 111 -10.45 1.14 -2.40
C THR A 111 -10.60 2.21 -1.31
N PRO A 112 -11.31 1.88 -0.21
CA PRO A 112 -11.40 2.69 0.99
C PRO A 112 -10.09 3.30 1.48
N TYR A 113 -9.07 2.46 1.60
CA TYR A 113 -7.77 2.84 2.09
C TYR A 113 -7.08 3.82 1.13
N MET A 114 -7.12 3.55 -0.17
CA MET A 114 -6.48 4.42 -1.16
C MET A 114 -7.16 5.78 -1.24
N ARG A 115 -8.48 5.85 -1.08
CA ARG A 115 -9.19 7.13 -0.97
C ARG A 115 -8.71 7.95 0.22
N PHE A 116 -8.66 7.34 1.41
CA PHE A 116 -8.14 7.99 2.61
C PHE A 116 -6.66 8.40 2.47
N PHE A 117 -5.83 7.53 1.89
CA PHE A 117 -4.42 7.81 1.64
C PHE A 117 -4.22 9.01 0.71
N LYS A 118 -5.02 9.12 -0.35
CA LYS A 118 -4.99 10.27 -1.27
C LYS A 118 -5.39 11.57 -0.57
N GLU A 119 -6.45 11.55 0.22
CA GLU A 119 -6.92 12.74 0.96
C GLU A 119 -5.83 13.29 1.88
N LEU A 120 -5.08 12.42 2.56
CA LEU A 120 -3.95 12.83 3.41
C LEU A 120 -2.70 13.24 2.61
N SER A 121 -2.39 12.51 1.54
CA SER A 121 -1.11 12.68 0.82
C SER A 121 -1.14 13.85 -0.17
N MET A 122 -2.30 14.18 -0.75
CA MET A 122 -2.41 15.23 -1.77
C MET A 122 -1.92 16.61 -1.29
N PRO A 123 -2.31 17.12 -0.11
CA PRO A 123 -1.81 18.39 0.40
C PRO A 123 -0.30 18.36 0.65
N GLU A 124 0.22 17.26 1.19
CA GLU A 124 1.65 17.08 1.47
C GLU A 124 2.46 17.07 0.16
N VAL A 125 2.04 16.29 -0.84
CA VAL A 125 2.70 16.25 -2.17
C VAL A 125 2.69 17.64 -2.82
N LYS A 126 1.55 18.34 -2.81
CA LYS A 126 1.47 19.71 -3.36
C LYS A 126 2.39 20.68 -2.62
N SER A 127 2.48 20.58 -1.30
CA SER A 127 3.39 21.39 -0.49
C SER A 127 4.86 21.11 -0.85
N SER A 128 5.25 19.83 -0.91
CA SER A 128 6.61 19.41 -1.27
C SER A 128 6.99 19.83 -2.69
N LEU A 129 6.07 19.75 -3.66
CA LEU A 129 6.29 20.23 -5.02
C LEU A 129 6.50 21.75 -5.08
N LYS A 130 5.76 22.52 -4.26
CA LYS A 130 5.93 23.97 -4.16
C LYS A 130 7.28 24.35 -3.54
N GLU A 131 7.68 23.64 -2.48
CA GLU A 131 8.98 23.81 -1.84
C GLU A 131 10.11 23.49 -2.81
N LEU A 132 10.04 22.33 -3.49
CA LEU A 132 11.01 21.92 -4.51
C LEU A 132 11.14 22.96 -5.63
N ASN A 133 10.02 23.46 -6.17
CA ASN A 133 10.05 24.49 -7.21
C ASN A 133 10.69 25.80 -6.72
N THR A 134 10.42 26.19 -5.47
CA THR A 134 11.02 27.39 -4.85
C THR A 134 12.53 27.22 -4.71
N THR A 135 12.98 26.05 -4.23
CA THR A 135 14.40 25.70 -4.13
C THR A 135 15.10 25.70 -5.49
N LEU A 136 14.46 25.16 -6.55
CA LEU A 136 15.01 25.21 -7.91
C LEU A 136 15.20 26.64 -8.42
N ILE A 137 14.26 27.54 -8.15
CA ILE A 137 14.35 28.96 -8.53
C ILE A 137 15.50 29.66 -7.78
N LEU A 138 15.63 29.43 -6.48
CA LEU A 138 16.71 29.99 -5.66
C LEU A 138 18.09 29.47 -6.10
N ASN A 139 18.20 28.17 -6.38
CA ASN A 139 19.41 27.54 -6.89
C ASN A 139 19.83 28.13 -8.26
N LEU A 140 18.88 28.35 -9.18
CA LEU A 140 19.14 29.00 -10.46
C LEU A 140 19.72 30.42 -10.29
N ALA A 141 19.15 31.21 -9.38
CA ALA A 141 19.63 32.55 -9.10
C ALA A 141 21.05 32.54 -8.50
N ALA A 142 21.32 31.60 -7.59
CA ALA A 142 22.64 31.41 -6.97
C ALA A 142 23.70 30.98 -8.00
N ILE A 143 23.36 30.04 -8.89
CA ILE A 143 24.23 29.59 -9.99
C ILE A 143 24.58 30.76 -10.92
N LYS A 144 23.57 31.54 -11.35
CA LYS A 144 23.79 32.72 -12.20
C LYS A 144 24.73 33.74 -11.56
N LYS A 145 24.52 34.03 -10.27
CA LYS A 145 25.37 34.96 -9.50
C LYS A 145 26.81 34.45 -9.39
N THR A 146 26.99 33.14 -9.19
CA THR A 146 28.31 32.51 -9.04
C THR A 146 29.08 32.48 -10.35
N LEU A 147 28.43 32.14 -11.46
CA LEU A 147 29.03 32.23 -12.80
C LEU A 147 29.54 33.64 -13.10
N ALA A 148 28.76 34.68 -12.76
CA ALA A 148 29.18 36.07 -12.93
C ALA A 148 30.36 36.44 -12.03
N LYS A 149 30.37 35.99 -10.77
CA LYS A 149 31.49 36.18 -9.82
C LYS A 149 32.78 35.53 -10.33
N VAL A 150 32.71 34.26 -10.74
CA VAL A 150 33.87 33.51 -11.27
C VAL A 150 34.42 34.17 -12.52
N LYS A 151 33.56 34.61 -13.44
CA LYS A 151 33.96 35.34 -14.65
C LYS A 151 34.72 36.63 -14.33
N ALA A 152 34.27 37.38 -13.32
CA ALA A 152 34.91 38.62 -12.90
C ALA A 152 36.30 38.40 -12.26
N ASN A 153 36.54 37.22 -11.67
CA ASN A 153 37.81 36.87 -11.03
C ASN A 153 38.91 36.46 -12.02
N ILE A 154 38.59 36.33 -13.31
CA ILE A 154 39.56 36.00 -14.35
C ILE A 154 39.97 37.28 -15.06
N ASN A 155 41.28 37.52 -15.13
CA ASN A 155 41.82 38.60 -15.95
C ASN A 155 41.78 38.19 -17.42
N TRP A 156 40.83 38.72 -18.17
CA TRP A 156 40.63 38.38 -19.57
C TRP A 156 41.51 39.25 -20.48
N PRO A 157 42.48 38.68 -21.20
CA PRO A 157 43.32 39.47 -22.10
C PRO A 157 42.52 40.00 -23.29
N PHE A 158 43.05 41.04 -23.95
CA PHE A 158 42.49 41.57 -25.19
C PHE A 158 42.69 40.59 -26.36
N LYS A 159 43.86 39.94 -26.41
CA LYS A 159 44.23 38.89 -27.36
C LYS A 159 44.93 37.75 -26.61
N ALA A 160 44.65 36.51 -26.97
CA ALA A 160 45.27 35.33 -26.37
C ALA A 160 45.63 34.34 -27.48
N SER A 161 46.75 33.65 -27.33
CA SER A 161 47.03 32.48 -28.16
C SER A 161 46.00 31.39 -27.91
N TYR A 162 45.97 30.39 -28.80
CA TYR A 162 45.11 29.23 -28.61
C TYR A 162 45.34 28.53 -27.25
N LYS A 163 46.60 28.29 -26.88
CA LYS A 163 46.97 27.58 -25.64
C LYS A 163 46.61 28.38 -24.38
N GLU A 164 46.76 29.70 -24.44
CA GLU A 164 46.31 30.58 -23.35
C GLU A 164 44.78 30.58 -23.23
N SER A 165 44.07 30.57 -24.36
CA SER A 165 42.61 30.48 -24.40
C SER A 165 42.12 29.16 -23.77
N GLU A 166 42.74 28.03 -24.11
CA GLU A 166 42.46 26.72 -23.51
C GLU A 166 42.68 26.74 -21.98
N GLN A 167 43.79 27.31 -21.51
CA GLN A 167 44.09 27.44 -20.07
C GLN A 167 43.07 28.33 -19.35
N LEU A 168 42.64 29.44 -19.97
CA LEU A 168 41.62 30.33 -19.41
C LEU A 168 40.26 29.62 -19.30
N MET A 169 39.90 28.81 -20.29
CA MET A 169 38.68 27.98 -20.26
C MET A 169 38.72 26.97 -19.10
N LEU A 170 39.81 26.21 -18.98
CA LEU A 170 39.97 25.22 -17.90
C LEU A 170 39.94 25.89 -16.53
N LYS A 171 40.66 27.01 -16.38
CA LYS A 171 40.67 27.80 -15.15
C LYS A 171 39.28 28.30 -14.77
N PHE A 172 38.48 28.76 -15.74
CA PHE A 172 37.10 29.18 -15.50
C PHE A 172 36.23 28.04 -14.98
N LEU A 173 36.27 26.88 -15.65
CA LEU A 173 35.45 25.73 -15.27
C LEU A 173 35.87 25.17 -13.91
N ASP A 174 37.18 25.10 -13.63
CA ASP A 174 37.68 24.59 -12.34
C ASP A 174 37.30 25.52 -11.18
N LEU A 175 37.47 26.83 -11.33
CA LEU A 175 37.03 27.81 -10.33
C LEU A 175 35.51 27.75 -10.11
N PHE A 176 34.72 27.50 -11.15
CA PHE A 176 33.28 27.35 -11.01
C PHE A 176 32.91 26.07 -10.26
N VAL A 177 33.57 24.95 -10.54
CA VAL A 177 33.38 23.68 -9.79
C VAL A 177 33.71 23.84 -8.30
N ASP A 178 34.78 24.56 -7.98
CA ASP A 178 35.19 24.80 -6.59
C ASP A 178 34.16 25.66 -5.84
N GLU A 179 33.62 26.69 -6.48
CA GLU A 179 32.61 27.59 -5.90
C GLU A 179 31.23 26.92 -5.75
N ILE A 180 30.92 25.88 -6.55
CA ILE A 180 29.67 25.11 -6.40
C ILE A 180 29.56 24.49 -5.01
N ASN A 181 30.68 24.06 -4.41
CA ASN A 181 30.68 23.50 -3.04
C ASN A 181 30.16 24.51 -1.99
N GLN A 182 30.21 25.80 -2.28
CA GLN A 182 29.76 26.87 -1.38
C GLN A 182 28.28 27.26 -1.58
N LEU A 183 27.63 26.74 -2.63
CA LEU A 183 26.26 27.13 -2.99
C LEU A 183 25.18 26.38 -2.22
N HIS A 184 25.54 25.40 -1.38
CA HIS A 184 24.59 24.56 -0.63
C HIS A 184 23.41 24.06 -1.50
N LEU A 185 23.71 23.69 -2.75
CA LEU A 185 22.70 23.19 -3.68
C LEU A 185 22.13 21.86 -3.17
N SER A 186 20.87 21.56 -3.51
CA SER A 186 20.30 20.24 -3.25
C SER A 186 21.12 19.17 -4.00
N LYS A 187 21.22 17.97 -3.41
CA LYS A 187 22.14 16.93 -3.90
C LYS A 187 21.90 16.55 -5.37
N VAL A 188 20.63 16.51 -5.79
CA VAL A 188 20.21 16.21 -7.17
C VAL A 188 20.66 17.31 -8.14
N VAL A 189 20.52 18.57 -7.76
CA VAL A 189 20.92 19.71 -8.58
C VAL A 189 22.44 19.83 -8.65
N ASP A 190 23.14 19.61 -7.54
CA ASP A 190 24.61 19.60 -7.49
C ASP A 190 25.20 18.53 -8.42
N GLN A 191 24.67 17.29 -8.36
CA GLN A 191 25.18 16.19 -9.16
C GLN A 191 24.95 16.38 -10.66
N GLU A 192 23.75 16.84 -11.06
CA GLU A 192 23.44 17.14 -12.46
C GLU A 192 24.28 18.32 -12.97
N LEU A 193 24.45 19.37 -12.16
CA LEU A 193 25.29 20.52 -12.50
C LEU A 193 26.76 20.11 -12.70
N ARG A 194 27.30 19.25 -11.84
CA ARG A 194 28.67 18.71 -11.98
C ARG A 194 28.82 17.84 -13.21
N ASN A 195 27.87 16.96 -13.49
CA ASN A 195 27.89 16.12 -14.69
C ASN A 195 27.89 16.98 -15.96
N GLN A 196 27.02 17.99 -16.02
CA GLN A 196 26.99 18.98 -17.11
C GLN A 196 28.34 19.67 -17.29
N ILE A 197 28.97 20.13 -16.20
CA ILE A 197 30.27 20.82 -16.27
C ILE A 197 31.38 19.88 -16.71
N ILE A 198 31.37 18.62 -16.25
CA ILE A 198 32.35 17.60 -16.65
C ILE A 198 32.20 17.27 -18.14
N ASP A 199 30.96 17.11 -18.62
CA ASP A 199 30.68 16.83 -20.03
C ASP A 199 31.06 18.02 -20.92
N GLU A 200 30.75 19.25 -20.51
CA GLU A 200 31.23 20.46 -21.19
C GLU A 200 32.75 20.56 -21.21
N LYS A 201 33.41 20.29 -20.09
CA LYS A 201 34.87 20.29 -19.98
C LYS A 201 35.47 19.27 -20.93
N LYS A 202 34.99 18.03 -20.93
CA LYS A 202 35.49 16.95 -21.80
C LYS A 202 35.21 17.22 -23.28
N HIS A 203 33.99 17.62 -23.61
CA HIS A 203 33.56 17.84 -24.99
C HIS A 203 34.29 19.02 -25.63
N ASN A 204 34.31 20.18 -24.96
CA ASN A 204 34.99 21.37 -25.49
C ASN A 204 36.51 21.15 -25.53
N TYR A 205 37.12 20.55 -24.52
CA TYR A 205 38.56 20.26 -24.51
C TYR A 205 38.99 19.28 -25.62
N PHE A 206 38.23 18.20 -25.83
CA PHE A 206 38.50 17.23 -26.89
C PHE A 206 38.35 17.85 -28.29
N LEU A 207 37.26 18.56 -28.54
CA LEU A 207 36.99 19.20 -29.83
C LEU A 207 38.02 20.30 -30.13
N LEU A 208 38.35 21.12 -29.13
CA LEU A 208 39.37 22.16 -29.27
C LEU A 208 40.68 21.52 -29.72
N ASN A 209 41.20 20.53 -28.99
CA ASN A 209 42.47 19.89 -29.31
C ASN A 209 42.46 19.20 -30.68
N LYS A 210 41.33 18.58 -31.05
CA LYS A 210 41.13 17.98 -32.38
C LYS A 210 41.28 19.02 -33.49
N PHE A 211 40.53 20.13 -33.43
CA PHE A 211 40.57 21.15 -34.48
C PHE A 211 41.91 21.90 -34.53
N TYR A 212 42.54 22.16 -33.39
CA TYR A 212 43.86 22.80 -33.35
C TYR A 212 44.96 21.92 -33.94
N SER A 213 44.95 20.62 -33.61
CA SER A 213 45.91 19.68 -34.21
C SER A 213 45.72 19.55 -35.72
N GLN A 214 44.49 19.68 -36.22
CA GLN A 214 44.21 19.73 -37.66
C GLN A 214 44.76 21.02 -38.29
N ILE A 215 44.46 22.20 -37.73
CA ILE A 215 44.94 23.49 -38.26
C ILE A 215 46.47 23.57 -38.27
N TYR A 216 47.13 23.06 -37.23
CA TYR A 216 48.60 23.09 -37.14
C TYR A 216 49.29 22.15 -38.14
N ARG A 217 48.64 21.06 -38.54
CA ARG A 217 49.19 20.07 -39.49
C ARG A 217 48.96 20.45 -40.96
N GLU A 218 48.00 21.32 -41.23
CA GLU A 218 47.66 21.73 -42.59
C GLU A 218 48.56 22.85 -43.13
N ILE A 219 48.94 22.73 -44.40
CA ILE A 219 49.86 23.67 -45.07
C ILE A 219 49.11 24.58 -46.06
N SER A 220 47.91 24.20 -46.52
CA SER A 220 47.12 24.98 -47.48
C SER A 220 46.04 25.82 -46.79
N LEU A 221 45.87 27.07 -47.23
CA LEU A 221 44.82 27.95 -46.72
C LEU A 221 43.41 27.34 -46.91
N LYS A 222 43.19 26.57 -47.99
CA LYS A 222 41.93 25.87 -48.26
C LYS A 222 41.55 24.89 -47.16
N ASN A 223 42.48 24.00 -46.79
CA ASN A 223 42.22 22.98 -45.78
C ASN A 223 42.01 23.63 -44.41
N ILE A 224 42.78 24.68 -44.11
CA ILE A 224 42.62 25.46 -42.88
C ILE A 224 41.23 26.09 -42.83
N LEU A 225 40.78 26.76 -43.90
CA LEU A 225 39.44 27.35 -43.95
C LEU A 225 38.33 26.30 -43.83
N ASN A 226 38.49 25.11 -44.43
CA ASN A 226 37.53 24.01 -44.26
C ASN A 226 37.48 23.50 -42.81
N VAL A 227 38.63 23.34 -42.16
CA VAL A 227 38.70 22.97 -40.73
C VAL A 227 38.05 24.06 -39.86
N ILE A 228 38.24 25.34 -40.22
CA ILE A 228 37.60 26.49 -39.56
C ILE A 228 36.08 26.45 -39.71
N GLU A 229 35.56 26.20 -40.90
CA GLU A 229 34.11 26.14 -41.10
C GLU A 229 33.47 24.99 -40.33
N ASN A 230 34.12 23.83 -40.31
CA ASN A 230 33.69 22.69 -39.49
C ASN A 230 33.73 23.02 -37.99
N MET A 231 34.76 23.73 -37.54
CA MET A 231 34.87 24.20 -36.16
C MET A 231 33.74 25.18 -35.79
N LEU A 232 33.44 26.13 -36.68
CA LEU A 232 32.36 27.11 -36.45
C LEU A 232 30.98 26.44 -36.37
N ILE A 233 30.74 25.40 -37.17
CA ILE A 233 29.51 24.61 -37.13
C ILE A 233 29.41 23.79 -35.84
N GLU A 234 30.46 23.05 -35.48
CA GLU A 234 30.44 22.16 -34.31
C GLU A 234 30.34 22.90 -32.96
N PHE A 235 30.92 24.10 -32.86
CA PHE A 235 30.82 24.92 -31.64
C PHE A 235 29.61 25.88 -31.63
N ASP A 236 28.77 25.85 -32.68
CA ASP A 236 27.65 26.78 -32.89
C ASP A 236 28.10 28.25 -32.74
N ILE A 237 29.19 28.61 -33.43
CA ILE A 237 29.81 29.93 -33.36
C ILE A 237 29.24 30.81 -34.48
N SER A 238 28.48 31.82 -34.09
CA SER A 238 28.07 32.87 -35.01
C SER A 238 29.19 33.90 -35.18
N LEU A 239 29.65 34.08 -36.42
CA LEU A 239 30.62 35.13 -36.76
C LEU A 239 29.93 36.49 -36.87
N ASP A 240 30.56 37.54 -36.34
CA ASP A 240 30.19 38.93 -36.61
C ASP A 240 30.46 39.31 -38.08
N LEU A 241 29.84 40.40 -38.55
CA LEU A 241 29.93 40.83 -39.96
C LEU A 241 31.39 41.01 -40.42
N ASN A 242 32.23 41.62 -39.59
CA ASN A 242 33.64 41.84 -39.91
C ASN A 242 34.41 40.51 -40.05
N SER A 243 34.14 39.56 -39.16
CA SER A 243 34.76 38.23 -39.17
C SER A 243 34.29 37.38 -40.33
N ARG A 244 33.01 37.46 -40.73
CA ARG A 244 32.48 36.84 -41.95
C ARG A 244 33.13 37.42 -43.20
N ASP A 245 33.23 38.74 -43.28
CA ASP A 245 33.87 39.42 -44.40
C ASP A 245 35.34 39.04 -44.52
N LYS A 246 36.05 38.87 -43.40
CA LYS A 246 37.43 38.39 -43.37
C LYS A 246 37.54 36.93 -43.83
N LEU A 247 36.62 36.06 -43.40
CA LEU A 247 36.57 34.65 -43.82
C LEU A 247 36.28 34.52 -45.32
N GLN A 248 35.31 35.27 -45.85
CA GLN A 248 34.99 35.32 -47.29
C GLN A 248 36.16 35.86 -48.11
N ARG A 249 36.84 36.90 -47.64
CA ARG A 249 38.07 37.40 -48.27
C ARG A 249 39.18 36.36 -48.27
N GLY A 250 39.33 35.59 -47.18
CA GLY A 250 40.23 34.44 -47.10
C GLY A 250 39.91 33.37 -48.16
N LYS A 251 38.63 33.07 -48.40
CA LYS A 251 38.20 32.14 -49.46
C LYS A 251 38.56 32.64 -50.85
N GLY A 252 38.37 33.93 -51.15
CA GLY A 252 38.79 34.51 -52.43
C GLY A 252 40.30 34.41 -52.66
N LEU A 253 41.10 34.59 -51.60
CA LEU A 253 42.56 34.39 -51.65
C LEU A 253 42.97 32.94 -51.92
N VAL A 254 42.19 31.95 -51.46
CA VAL A 254 42.46 30.53 -51.75
C VAL A 254 42.44 30.27 -53.25
N GLU A 255 41.42 30.74 -53.96
CA GLU A 255 41.28 30.53 -55.40
C GLU A 255 42.48 31.12 -56.17
N SER A 256 42.95 32.30 -55.75
CA SER A 256 44.11 32.96 -56.32
C SER A 256 45.43 32.25 -56.00
N ILE A 257 45.60 31.70 -54.79
CA ILE A 257 46.82 30.96 -54.42
C ILE A 257 46.84 29.57 -55.07
N GLU A 258 45.70 28.88 -55.17
CA GLU A 258 45.61 27.56 -55.81
C GLU A 258 45.87 27.62 -57.32
N SER A 259 45.44 28.69 -57.98
CA SER A 259 45.62 28.91 -59.42
C SER A 259 47.04 29.28 -59.84
N ILE A 260 47.96 29.50 -58.89
CA ILE A 260 49.38 29.77 -59.17
C ILE A 260 50.03 28.56 -59.83
N ASN A 261 50.28 28.68 -61.13
CA ASN A 261 50.95 27.68 -61.98
C ASN A 261 52.03 28.29 -62.88
N ASP A 262 52.02 29.61 -63.06
CA ASP A 262 52.93 30.38 -63.91
C ASP A 262 53.20 31.78 -63.31
N GLU A 263 54.03 32.58 -63.97
CA GLU A 263 54.42 33.92 -63.52
C GLU A 263 53.23 34.90 -63.47
N ALA A 264 52.28 34.76 -64.39
CA ALA A 264 51.13 35.66 -64.51
C ALA A 264 50.10 35.41 -63.39
N THR A 265 49.83 34.14 -63.09
CA THR A 265 48.97 33.71 -61.98
C THR A 265 49.62 33.98 -60.62
N ALA A 266 50.94 33.78 -60.49
CA ALA A 266 51.69 34.18 -59.30
C ALA A 266 51.64 35.70 -59.06
N TYR A 267 51.86 36.51 -60.10
CA TYR A 267 51.72 37.96 -60.03
C TYR A 267 50.32 38.38 -59.60
N SER A 268 49.29 37.81 -60.22
CA SER A 268 47.88 38.07 -59.89
C SER A 268 47.58 37.79 -58.41
N ALA A 269 48.05 36.66 -57.88
CA ALA A 269 47.87 36.29 -56.47
C ALA A 269 48.64 37.22 -55.52
N ILE A 270 49.86 37.62 -55.86
CA ILE A 270 50.66 38.56 -55.05
C ILE A 270 50.04 39.96 -55.06
N VAL A 271 49.49 40.41 -56.19
CA VAL A 271 48.74 41.67 -56.29
C VAL A 271 47.46 41.63 -55.47
N GLU A 272 46.77 40.48 -55.39
CA GLU A 272 45.66 40.36 -54.45
C GLU A 272 46.13 40.51 -53.01
N ILE A 273 47.19 39.79 -52.62
CA ILE A 273 47.79 39.85 -51.28
C ILE A 273 48.29 41.26 -50.94
N TRP A 274 48.80 42.02 -51.91
CA TRP A 274 49.21 43.41 -51.75
C TRP A 274 48.10 44.28 -51.13
N PHE A 275 46.85 44.05 -51.52
CA PHE A 275 45.71 44.79 -50.97
C PHE A 275 45.36 44.41 -49.52
N TYR A 276 45.88 43.29 -49.02
CA TYR A 276 45.64 42.80 -47.66
C TYR A 276 46.76 43.14 -46.67
N LEU A 277 47.99 43.31 -47.17
CA LEU A 277 49.15 43.65 -46.34
C LEU A 277 49.17 45.14 -46.00
N ASP A 278 49.67 45.49 -44.81
CA ASP A 278 49.96 46.87 -44.45
C ASP A 278 51.27 47.40 -45.06
N LYS A 279 51.63 48.67 -44.81
CA LYS A 279 52.79 49.30 -45.44
C LYS A 279 54.13 48.66 -45.07
N GLU A 280 54.27 48.18 -43.83
CA GLU A 280 55.50 47.55 -43.35
C GLU A 280 55.56 46.10 -43.82
N GLU A 281 54.44 45.37 -43.76
CA GLU A 281 54.33 44.00 -44.27
C GLU A 281 54.59 43.89 -45.77
N ARG A 282 54.05 44.83 -46.58
CA ARG A 282 54.35 44.88 -48.03
C ARG A 282 55.85 44.97 -48.29
N LYS A 283 56.55 45.76 -47.49
CA LYS A 283 57.99 45.98 -47.62
C LYS A 283 58.79 44.78 -47.13
N GLU A 284 58.35 44.12 -46.06
CA GLU A 284 59.03 42.93 -45.56
C GLU A 284 58.90 41.75 -46.51
N TYR A 285 57.70 41.53 -47.07
CA TYR A 285 57.39 40.29 -47.78
C TYR A 285 57.63 40.37 -49.29
N ILE A 286 57.20 41.45 -49.93
CA ILE A 286 57.24 41.52 -51.40
C ILE A 286 58.62 41.95 -51.89
N LYS A 287 59.35 42.68 -51.05
CA LYS A 287 60.74 43.06 -51.32
C LYS A 287 61.68 41.85 -51.33
N GLN A 288 61.38 40.79 -50.56
CA GLN A 288 62.15 39.53 -50.60
C GLN A 288 62.04 38.80 -51.94
N ILE A 289 60.92 38.98 -52.65
CA ILE A 289 60.74 38.45 -54.01
C ILE A 289 61.62 39.25 -54.98
N SER A 290 61.57 40.58 -54.89
CA SER A 290 62.50 41.50 -55.52
C SER A 290 62.23 42.95 -55.10
N ASP A 291 63.30 43.74 -54.91
CA ASP A 291 63.23 45.19 -54.74
C ASP A 291 62.47 45.87 -55.89
N ALA A 292 62.79 45.51 -57.13
CA ALA A 292 62.17 46.10 -58.30
C ALA A 292 60.68 45.76 -58.38
N PHE A 293 60.27 44.57 -57.95
CA PHE A 293 58.88 44.17 -57.90
C PHE A 293 58.09 44.88 -56.80
N TYR A 294 58.65 45.02 -55.61
CA TYR A 294 58.05 45.80 -54.53
C TYR A 294 57.85 47.28 -54.94
N TYR A 295 58.87 47.92 -55.51
CA TYR A 295 58.76 49.30 -55.97
C TYR A 295 57.79 49.43 -57.14
N TYR A 296 57.75 48.43 -58.03
CA TYR A 296 56.75 48.37 -59.08
C TYR A 296 55.33 48.36 -58.50
N LEU A 297 55.00 47.49 -57.55
CA LEU A 297 53.67 47.50 -56.93
C LEU A 297 53.39 48.81 -56.16
N LYS A 298 54.39 49.36 -55.48
CA LYS A 298 54.25 50.58 -54.66
C LYS A 298 53.91 51.84 -55.46
N VAL A 299 54.45 51.98 -56.68
CA VAL A 299 54.30 53.19 -57.51
C VAL A 299 52.97 53.20 -58.28
N HIS A 300 52.28 52.07 -58.37
CA HIS A 300 50.99 51.96 -59.05
C HIS A 300 49.82 52.17 -58.10
N SER A 301 48.77 52.85 -58.58
CA SER A 301 47.53 53.03 -57.81
C SER A 301 46.78 51.69 -57.68
N ASP A 302 45.93 51.57 -56.66
CA ASP A 302 45.11 50.35 -56.49
C ASP A 302 44.23 50.05 -57.71
N LYS A 303 43.78 51.08 -58.43
CA LYS A 303 43.02 50.95 -59.68
C LYS A 303 43.90 50.42 -60.82
N ASP A 304 45.13 50.91 -60.93
CA ASP A 304 46.10 50.44 -61.92
C ASP A 304 46.48 48.99 -61.65
N LEU A 305 46.75 48.64 -60.40
CA LEU A 305 47.09 47.26 -59.99
C LEU A 305 45.95 46.28 -60.24
N LYS A 306 44.71 46.67 -59.94
CA LYS A 306 43.51 45.86 -60.26
C LYS A 306 43.34 45.64 -61.76
N CYS A 307 43.65 46.65 -62.58
CA CYS A 307 43.65 46.50 -64.03
C CYS A 307 44.78 45.56 -64.48
N LEU A 308 46.01 45.81 -64.04
CA LEU A 308 47.23 45.05 -64.41
C LEU A 308 47.19 43.57 -63.98
N LYS A 309 46.24 43.17 -63.13
CA LYS A 309 45.92 41.77 -62.81
C LYS A 309 45.43 40.99 -64.04
N ASN A 310 44.74 41.65 -64.96
CA ASN A 310 44.20 41.04 -66.17
C ASN A 310 45.16 41.22 -67.35
N LYS A 311 45.28 40.19 -68.21
CA LYS A 311 46.14 40.25 -69.40
C LYS A 311 45.70 41.33 -70.39
N ASP A 312 44.41 41.65 -70.43
CA ASP A 312 43.79 42.59 -71.38
C ASP A 312 43.82 44.07 -70.93
N CYS A 313 44.58 44.40 -69.89
CA CYS A 313 44.69 45.77 -69.39
C CYS A 313 45.63 46.62 -70.25
N ASP A 314 45.08 47.63 -70.94
CA ASP A 314 45.85 48.53 -71.82
C ASP A 314 46.46 49.72 -71.05
N LEU A 315 47.62 49.47 -70.44
CA LEU A 315 48.52 50.48 -69.88
C LEU A 315 49.91 50.30 -70.52
N SER A 316 50.01 50.66 -71.80
CA SER A 316 51.12 50.34 -72.73
C SER A 316 52.55 50.23 -72.16
N ILE A 317 53.01 51.19 -71.34
CA ILE A 317 54.36 51.15 -70.75
C ILE A 317 54.40 50.29 -69.48
N LYS A 318 53.37 50.38 -68.63
CA LYS A 318 53.30 49.68 -67.33
C LYS A 318 53.14 48.17 -67.50
N ALA A 319 52.34 47.74 -68.49
CA ALA A 319 52.16 46.34 -68.85
C ALA A 319 53.45 45.71 -69.42
N LYS A 320 54.22 46.45 -70.22
CA LYS A 320 55.54 46.00 -70.72
C LYS A 320 56.55 45.78 -69.59
N ILE A 321 56.58 46.67 -68.58
CA ILE A 321 57.44 46.50 -67.40
C ILE A 321 57.02 45.28 -66.57
N ARG A 322 55.71 44.99 -66.46
CA ARG A 322 55.20 43.76 -65.85
C ARG A 322 55.73 42.53 -66.57
N ASP A 323 55.53 42.46 -67.88
CA ASP A 323 55.78 41.27 -68.67
C ASP A 323 57.29 40.99 -68.85
N TRP A 324 58.12 42.02 -68.99
CA TRP A 324 59.56 41.87 -69.26
C TRP A 324 60.46 42.13 -68.04
N GLY A 325 59.99 42.88 -67.05
CA GLY A 325 60.76 43.22 -65.84
C GLY A 325 60.35 42.41 -64.63
N ILE A 326 59.04 42.21 -64.41
CA ILE A 326 58.51 41.62 -63.18
C ILE A 326 58.32 40.11 -63.29
N PHE A 327 57.71 39.60 -64.35
CA PHE A 327 57.50 38.15 -64.53
C PHE A 327 58.81 37.35 -64.46
N PRO A 328 59.92 37.77 -65.09
CA PRO A 328 61.19 37.06 -64.95
C PRO A 328 61.72 37.02 -63.51
N GLN A 329 61.47 38.06 -62.72
CA GLN A 329 61.88 38.10 -61.31
C GLN A 329 61.02 37.18 -60.44
N ILE A 330 59.72 37.12 -60.71
CA ILE A 330 58.80 36.14 -60.10
C ILE A 330 59.23 34.71 -60.45
N LYS A 331 59.60 34.46 -61.71
CA LYS A 331 60.12 33.17 -62.18
C LYS A 331 61.41 32.77 -61.45
N ASN A 332 62.37 33.70 -61.34
CA ASN A 332 63.67 33.47 -60.70
C ASN A 332 63.55 33.18 -59.20
N PHE A 333 62.60 33.81 -58.51
CA PHE A 333 62.31 33.51 -57.11
C PHE A 333 61.66 32.11 -56.93
N GLY A 334 60.95 31.64 -57.96
CA GLY A 334 60.41 30.29 -58.08
C GLY A 334 58.94 30.20 -57.74
N ILE A 335 58.10 29.83 -58.72
CA ILE A 335 56.63 29.77 -58.61
C ILE A 335 56.17 28.87 -57.44
N GLN A 336 56.79 27.71 -57.25
CA GLN A 336 56.47 26.81 -56.14
C GLN A 336 56.88 27.37 -54.78
N LYS A 337 57.97 28.15 -54.73
CA LYS A 337 58.43 28.83 -53.52
C LYS A 337 57.46 29.95 -53.13
N ILE A 338 56.99 30.73 -54.10
CA ILE A 338 55.94 31.74 -53.92
C ILE A 338 54.67 31.09 -53.38
N LYS A 339 54.17 30.04 -54.05
CA LYS A 339 52.96 29.33 -53.61
C LYS A 339 53.09 28.80 -52.17
N LYS A 340 54.26 28.30 -51.79
CA LYS A 340 54.55 27.83 -50.43
C LYS A 340 54.61 28.96 -49.40
N GLU A 341 55.33 30.04 -49.68
CA GLU A 341 55.47 31.18 -48.77
C GLU A 341 54.14 31.92 -48.58
N LEU A 342 53.36 32.10 -49.65
CA LEU A 342 52.03 32.68 -49.57
C LEU A 342 51.13 31.82 -48.66
N ASN A 343 51.04 30.51 -48.89
CA ASN A 343 50.27 29.60 -48.04
C ASN A 343 50.70 29.62 -46.57
N GLN A 344 52.01 29.64 -46.28
CA GLN A 344 52.53 29.70 -44.91
C GLN A 344 52.21 31.02 -44.21
N LYS A 345 52.10 32.14 -44.93
CA LYS A 345 51.79 33.45 -44.35
C LYS A 345 50.30 33.68 -44.17
N THR A 346 49.46 33.19 -45.09
CA THR A 346 48.01 33.18 -44.87
C THR A 346 47.57 32.20 -43.77
N HIS A 347 48.36 31.16 -43.48
CA HIS A 347 48.19 30.28 -42.30
C HIS A 347 48.16 31.09 -40.99
N ALA A 348 49.16 31.95 -40.77
CA ALA A 348 49.26 32.78 -39.57
C ALA A 348 48.09 33.78 -39.44
N TYR A 349 47.63 34.35 -40.56
CA TYR A 349 46.47 35.24 -40.58
C TYR A 349 45.18 34.50 -40.19
N ALA A 350 44.91 33.34 -40.79
CA ALA A 350 43.74 32.52 -40.45
C ALA A 350 43.76 32.06 -38.98
N LEU A 351 44.93 31.67 -38.47
CA LEU A 351 45.12 31.31 -37.06
C LEU A 351 44.81 32.49 -36.12
N SER A 352 45.21 33.71 -36.49
CA SER A 352 44.94 34.89 -35.66
C SER A 352 43.45 35.25 -35.57
N VAL A 353 42.69 35.06 -36.66
CA VAL A 353 41.23 35.26 -36.70
C VAL A 353 40.52 34.20 -35.86
N LEU A 354 41.04 32.98 -35.83
CA LEU A 354 40.55 31.91 -34.96
C LEU A 354 40.79 32.17 -33.49
N GLU A 355 42.01 32.58 -33.12
CA GLU A 355 42.37 32.89 -31.74
C GLU A 355 41.49 34.01 -31.16
N GLU A 356 41.18 35.03 -31.95
CA GLU A 356 40.27 36.11 -31.56
C GLU A 356 38.84 35.62 -31.31
N ASN A 357 38.32 34.75 -32.19
CA ASN A 357 36.96 34.20 -32.08
C ASN A 357 36.83 33.13 -30.99
N LEU A 358 37.89 32.35 -30.75
CA LEU A 358 37.96 31.39 -29.65
C LEU A 358 37.91 32.10 -28.30
N LEU A 359 38.71 33.16 -28.13
CA LEU A 359 38.70 33.96 -26.90
C LEU A 359 37.32 34.62 -26.66
N LYS A 360 36.66 35.13 -27.71
CA LYS A 360 35.28 35.63 -27.62
C LYS A 360 34.30 34.54 -27.16
N THR A 361 34.45 33.31 -27.65
CA THR A 361 33.60 32.18 -27.29
C THR A 361 33.79 31.79 -25.82
N ILE A 362 35.04 31.73 -25.35
CA ILE A 362 35.35 31.40 -23.94
C ILE A 362 34.87 32.52 -23.00
N LYS A 363 34.98 33.79 -23.42
CA LYS A 363 34.41 34.94 -22.68
C LYS A 363 32.89 34.86 -22.51
N ASN A 364 32.18 34.06 -23.30
CA ASN A 364 30.73 33.85 -23.22
C ASN A 364 30.35 32.47 -22.65
N LEU A 365 31.32 31.70 -22.14
CA LEU A 365 31.09 30.36 -21.63
C LEU A 365 30.14 30.35 -20.41
N ASP A 366 30.17 31.40 -19.59
CA ASP A 366 29.22 31.62 -18.50
C ASP A 366 27.76 31.59 -18.96
N GLN A 367 27.46 32.24 -20.09
CA GLN A 367 26.12 32.26 -20.67
C GLN A 367 25.74 30.89 -21.23
N LYS A 368 26.66 30.21 -21.92
CA LYS A 368 26.42 28.85 -22.47
C LYS A 368 26.14 27.83 -21.35
N VAL A 369 26.95 27.82 -20.31
CA VAL A 369 26.76 26.95 -19.13
C VAL A 369 25.43 27.27 -18.45
N PHE A 370 25.14 28.56 -18.20
CA PHE A 370 23.87 28.96 -17.60
C PHE A 370 22.64 28.53 -18.42
N LEU A 371 22.66 28.69 -19.75
CA LEU A 371 21.55 28.32 -20.63
C LEU A 371 21.25 26.82 -20.59
N LYS A 372 22.28 25.96 -20.58
CA LYS A 372 22.11 24.50 -20.48
C LYS A 372 21.53 24.08 -19.13
N VAL A 373 22.07 24.62 -18.04
CA VAL A 373 21.57 24.38 -16.68
C VAL A 373 20.13 24.87 -16.54
N ASN A 374 19.83 26.08 -17.04
CA ASN A 374 18.47 26.64 -17.04
C ASN A 374 17.50 25.77 -17.84
N LYS A 375 17.89 25.24 -18.99
CA LYS A 375 17.04 24.33 -19.80
C LYS A 375 16.68 23.05 -19.04
N ASN A 376 17.64 22.44 -18.33
CA ASN A 376 17.37 21.23 -17.55
C ASN A 376 16.51 21.51 -16.31
N ILE A 377 16.79 22.61 -15.61
CA ILE A 377 15.95 23.01 -14.48
C ILE A 377 14.53 23.37 -14.95
N GLN A 378 14.39 24.03 -16.10
CA GLN A 378 13.07 24.29 -16.72
C GLN A 378 12.31 23.00 -17.02
N LYS A 379 12.96 21.96 -17.57
CA LYS A 379 12.32 20.64 -17.73
C LYS A 379 11.84 20.06 -16.40
N GLY A 380 12.63 20.19 -15.33
CA GLY A 380 12.22 19.79 -13.98
C GLY A 380 11.02 20.60 -13.46
N GLN A 381 10.99 21.91 -13.74
CA GLN A 381 9.85 22.78 -13.38
C GLN A 381 8.59 22.44 -14.18
N GLU A 382 8.72 22.14 -15.47
CA GLU A 382 7.61 21.67 -16.32
C GLU A 382 7.04 20.36 -15.79
N GLU A 383 7.90 19.44 -15.35
CA GLU A 383 7.49 18.18 -14.72
C GLU A 383 6.76 18.42 -13.40
N ILE A 384 7.28 19.29 -12.53
CA ILE A 384 6.60 19.69 -11.29
C ILE A 384 5.22 20.29 -11.59
N GLN A 385 5.11 21.15 -12.62
CA GLN A 385 3.83 21.73 -13.02
C GLN A 385 2.86 20.66 -13.57
N ARG A 386 3.36 19.68 -14.32
CA ARG A 386 2.58 18.54 -14.81
C ARG A 386 2.01 17.73 -13.64
N ILE A 387 2.84 17.39 -12.65
CA ILE A 387 2.41 16.67 -11.45
C ILE A 387 1.43 17.51 -10.62
N ASN A 388 1.66 18.82 -10.49
CA ASN A 388 0.76 19.70 -9.72
C ASN A 388 -0.63 19.84 -10.38
N LYS A 389 -0.72 19.77 -11.71
CA LYS A 389 -2.00 19.77 -12.45
C LYS A 389 -2.80 18.48 -12.22
N ASN A 390 -2.13 17.33 -12.06
CA ASN A 390 -2.78 16.05 -11.86
C ASN A 390 -2.10 15.21 -10.76
N THR A 391 -2.14 15.74 -9.53
CA THR A 391 -1.47 15.12 -8.38
C THR A 391 -2.07 13.76 -8.02
N GLU A 392 -3.38 13.59 -8.23
CA GLU A 392 -4.06 12.31 -7.99
C GLU A 392 -3.52 11.20 -8.91
N ALA A 393 -3.38 11.46 -10.21
CA ALA A 393 -2.83 10.46 -11.13
C ALA A 393 -1.40 10.08 -10.77
N PHE A 394 -0.56 11.05 -10.40
CA PHE A 394 0.79 10.78 -9.92
C PHE A 394 0.81 9.89 -8.67
N ILE A 395 -0.04 10.17 -7.69
CA ILE A 395 -0.14 9.32 -6.48
C ILE A 395 -0.61 7.91 -6.85
N ASN A 396 -1.62 7.78 -7.72
CA ASN A 396 -2.11 6.47 -8.17
C ASN A 396 -0.99 5.67 -8.86
N GLU A 397 -0.30 6.28 -9.81
CA GLU A 397 0.81 5.65 -10.56
C GLU A 397 1.90 5.14 -9.61
N ARG A 398 2.37 5.98 -8.68
CA ARG A 398 3.41 5.59 -7.71
C ARG A 398 2.98 4.46 -6.78
N VAL A 399 1.72 4.48 -6.34
CA VAL A 399 1.20 3.42 -5.46
C VAL A 399 0.99 2.11 -6.21
N LEU A 400 0.50 2.15 -7.45
CA LEU A 400 0.34 0.98 -8.31
C LEU A 400 1.71 0.35 -8.64
N ASP A 401 2.70 1.17 -9.02
CA ASP A 401 4.09 0.71 -9.23
C ASP A 401 4.67 0.03 -7.99
N TRP A 402 4.41 0.60 -6.81
CA TRP A 402 4.82 0.00 -5.55
C TRP A 402 4.07 -1.30 -5.28
N MET A 403 2.78 -1.37 -5.60
CA MET A 403 1.97 -2.57 -5.43
C MET A 403 2.45 -3.74 -6.28
N ASP A 404 2.69 -3.51 -7.56
CA ASP A 404 3.15 -4.56 -8.48
C ASP A 404 4.48 -5.20 -8.04
N LYS A 405 5.33 -4.39 -7.39
CA LYS A 405 6.61 -4.87 -6.83
C LYS A 405 6.41 -5.66 -5.53
N ASN A 406 5.49 -5.22 -4.66
CA ASN A 406 5.38 -5.68 -3.27
C ASN A 406 4.24 -6.68 -2.99
N PHE A 407 3.32 -6.83 -3.92
CA PHE A 407 2.14 -7.69 -3.80
C PHE A 407 2.09 -8.63 -5.00
N ASP A 408 1.50 -9.81 -4.82
CA ASP A 408 1.27 -10.75 -5.93
C ASP A 408 -0.04 -10.36 -6.64
N THR A 409 -0.03 -9.16 -7.21
CA THR A 409 -1.15 -8.56 -7.93
C THR A 409 -0.81 -8.50 -9.40
N LYS A 410 -0.85 -9.63 -10.11
CA LYS A 410 -0.78 -9.64 -11.59
C LYS A 410 -1.95 -8.92 -12.28
N LYS A 411 -2.84 -8.27 -11.52
CA LYS A 411 -4.01 -7.51 -11.94
C LYS A 411 -4.23 -6.39 -10.92
N GLU A 412 -4.56 -5.20 -11.38
CA GLU A 412 -4.84 -3.99 -10.58
C GLU A 412 -5.92 -4.16 -9.49
N SER A 413 -6.60 -5.32 -9.45
CA SER A 413 -7.73 -5.60 -8.58
C SER A 413 -7.39 -6.44 -7.35
N ILE A 414 -7.94 -6.02 -6.20
CA ILE A 414 -7.95 -6.75 -4.94
C ILE A 414 -9.35 -7.29 -4.64
N ASN A 415 -9.46 -8.22 -3.69
CA ASN A 415 -10.75 -8.73 -3.23
C ASN A 415 -11.40 -7.77 -2.23
N GLY A 416 -12.62 -7.33 -2.54
CA GLY A 416 -13.56 -6.71 -1.61
C GLY A 416 -14.33 -7.75 -0.80
N PHE A 417 -15.59 -7.48 -0.44
CA PHE A 417 -16.40 -8.41 0.34
C PHE A 417 -16.65 -9.74 -0.38
N GLU A 418 -16.57 -10.82 0.39
CA GLU A 418 -16.94 -12.17 0.00
C GLU A 418 -18.45 -12.29 -0.27
N TYR A 419 -18.82 -13.15 -1.22
CA TYR A 419 -20.21 -13.46 -1.54
C TYR A 419 -20.37 -14.88 -2.10
N GLY A 420 -21.63 -15.34 -2.10
CA GLY A 420 -22.06 -16.53 -2.84
C GLY A 420 -22.03 -17.83 -2.04
N GLN A 421 -22.22 -18.93 -2.78
CA GLN A 421 -22.21 -20.28 -2.28
C GLN A 421 -21.13 -21.10 -2.97
N ILE A 422 -20.62 -22.10 -2.27
CA ILE A 422 -19.68 -23.06 -2.81
C ILE A 422 -20.22 -24.47 -2.65
N GLU A 423 -19.93 -25.32 -3.62
CA GLU A 423 -20.23 -26.75 -3.54
C GLU A 423 -18.98 -27.45 -3.04
N ILE A 424 -19.14 -28.15 -1.91
CA ILE A 424 -18.09 -29.00 -1.36
C ILE A 424 -18.52 -30.43 -1.59
N ASN A 425 -17.58 -31.23 -2.08
CA ASN A 425 -17.73 -32.68 -2.14
C ASN A 425 -16.51 -33.32 -1.47
N LEU A 426 -16.72 -33.83 -0.25
CA LEU A 426 -15.77 -34.61 0.52
C LEU A 426 -16.24 -36.08 0.54
N GLN A 427 -15.49 -36.92 -0.15
CA GLN A 427 -15.68 -38.37 -0.18
C GLN A 427 -14.34 -39.08 -0.02
N LYS A 428 -14.31 -40.16 0.78
CA LYS A 428 -13.10 -40.96 1.03
C LYS A 428 -11.90 -40.08 1.43
N LYS A 429 -12.15 -39.07 2.28
CA LYS A 429 -11.16 -38.08 2.77
C LYS A 429 -10.51 -37.20 1.68
N LYS A 430 -11.05 -37.23 0.46
CA LYS A 430 -10.67 -36.31 -0.61
C LYS A 430 -11.74 -35.24 -0.76
N PHE A 431 -11.34 -33.98 -0.76
CA PHE A 431 -12.27 -32.88 -0.99
C PHE A 431 -12.05 -32.23 -2.35
N THR A 432 -13.17 -31.83 -2.96
CA THR A 432 -13.23 -30.91 -4.11
C THR A 432 -14.13 -29.74 -3.73
N ILE A 433 -13.75 -28.55 -4.18
CA ILE A 433 -14.51 -27.32 -3.91
C ILE A 433 -14.75 -26.66 -5.26
N LYS A 434 -15.99 -26.29 -5.53
CA LYS A 434 -16.39 -25.60 -6.76
C LYS A 434 -17.25 -24.39 -6.43
N GLU A 435 -17.10 -23.36 -7.25
CA GLU A 435 -18.00 -22.20 -7.21
C GLU A 435 -19.38 -22.61 -7.73
N VAL A 436 -20.44 -22.20 -7.03
CA VAL A 436 -21.81 -22.34 -7.52
C VAL A 436 -22.17 -21.09 -8.29
N ASN A 437 -22.19 -21.19 -9.63
CA ASN A 437 -22.59 -20.10 -10.53
C ASN A 437 -24.12 -19.90 -10.54
N ASP A 438 -24.69 -19.44 -9.42
CA ASP A 438 -26.10 -19.03 -9.38
C ASP A 438 -26.24 -17.58 -9.86
N LEU A 439 -25.96 -17.35 -11.15
CA LEU A 439 -26.12 -16.06 -11.83
C LEU A 439 -27.57 -15.53 -11.79
N GLU A 440 -28.56 -16.40 -11.53
CA GLU A 440 -29.98 -16.04 -11.39
C GLU A 440 -30.37 -15.54 -10.00
N ILE A 441 -29.65 -15.90 -8.93
CA ILE A 441 -29.96 -15.46 -7.54
C ILE A 441 -29.32 -14.09 -7.22
N ASN A 442 -28.24 -13.74 -7.92
CA ASN A 442 -27.46 -12.51 -7.72
C ASN A 442 -27.79 -11.36 -8.69
N ARG A 443 -28.67 -11.56 -9.67
CA ARG A 443 -29.18 -10.49 -10.54
C ARG A 443 -30.62 -10.20 -10.19
N THR A 444 -30.92 -9.02 -9.65
CA THR A 444 -32.29 -8.52 -9.60
C THR A 444 -32.79 -8.28 -11.02
N ALA A 445 -33.69 -9.15 -11.48
CA ALA A 445 -34.81 -8.71 -12.32
C ALA A 445 -35.68 -7.77 -11.47
N GLU A 446 -36.24 -6.74 -12.10
CA GLU A 446 -37.00 -5.63 -11.50
C GLU A 446 -36.17 -4.51 -10.84
N ILE A 447 -35.49 -3.70 -11.65
CA ILE A 447 -35.51 -2.24 -11.45
C ILE A 447 -35.72 -1.61 -12.83
N ASP A 448 -36.76 -0.78 -12.87
CA ASP A 448 -37.16 0.10 -13.97
C ASP A 448 -35.99 0.90 -14.56
N THR A 449 -36.15 1.26 -15.82
CA THR A 449 -35.19 1.92 -16.69
C THR A 449 -34.47 3.13 -16.08
N ASP A 450 -33.23 2.94 -15.60
CA ASP A 450 -32.09 3.82 -15.91
C ASP A 450 -30.75 3.18 -15.46
N LEU A 451 -29.97 2.73 -16.44
CA LEU A 451 -28.51 2.49 -16.39
C LEU A 451 -27.92 1.59 -15.27
N SER A 452 -27.94 0.28 -15.53
CA SER A 452 -26.79 -0.65 -15.42
C SER A 452 -25.88 -0.63 -14.17
N ARG A 453 -26.19 -1.49 -13.19
CA ARG A 453 -25.24 -2.38 -12.45
C ARG A 453 -26.07 -3.32 -11.58
N ALA A 454 -26.12 -4.62 -11.89
CA ALA A 454 -26.74 -5.61 -11.00
C ALA A 454 -25.96 -5.63 -9.67
N GLY A 455 -26.62 -5.28 -8.56
CA GLY A 455 -26.00 -5.21 -7.24
C GLY A 455 -25.63 -6.59 -6.70
N VAL A 456 -24.48 -6.71 -6.04
CA VAL A 456 -24.04 -7.99 -5.44
C VAL A 456 -24.61 -8.11 -4.03
N LYS A 457 -25.23 -9.25 -3.71
CA LYS A 457 -25.73 -9.56 -2.36
C LYS A 457 -24.61 -10.16 -1.52
N ILE A 458 -24.31 -9.55 -0.38
CA ILE A 458 -23.37 -10.07 0.63
C ILE A 458 -24.13 -10.48 1.88
N ALA A 459 -23.74 -11.58 2.53
CA ALA A 459 -24.28 -11.94 3.84
C ALA A 459 -23.39 -11.35 4.95
N SER A 460 -23.99 -10.83 6.02
CA SER A 460 -23.23 -10.24 7.14
C SER A 460 -22.32 -11.26 7.84
N ARG A 461 -22.71 -12.55 7.86
CA ARG A 461 -21.90 -13.67 8.35
C ARG A 461 -20.60 -13.88 7.57
N ASP A 462 -20.62 -13.66 6.24
CA ASP A 462 -19.42 -13.81 5.39
C ASP A 462 -18.32 -12.83 5.81
N ILE A 463 -18.70 -11.62 6.23
CA ILE A 463 -17.77 -10.60 6.71
C ILE A 463 -17.04 -11.06 7.98
N GLY A 464 -17.81 -11.54 8.98
CA GLY A 464 -17.26 -12.03 10.25
C GLY A 464 -16.36 -13.26 10.06
N ALA A 465 -16.81 -14.22 9.25
CA ALA A 465 -16.06 -15.44 8.95
C ALA A 465 -14.78 -15.14 8.16
N SER A 466 -14.81 -14.18 7.21
CA SER A 466 -13.62 -13.74 6.47
C SER A 466 -12.57 -13.13 7.38
N PHE A 467 -12.96 -12.23 8.30
CA PHE A 467 -12.04 -11.65 9.27
C PHE A 467 -11.38 -12.72 10.14
N ARG A 468 -12.17 -13.66 10.66
CA ARG A 468 -11.67 -14.75 11.51
C ARG A 468 -10.71 -15.67 10.75
N ALA A 469 -11.09 -16.12 9.56
CA ALA A 469 -10.28 -17.02 8.75
C ALA A 469 -8.95 -16.38 8.34
N ALA A 470 -8.98 -15.11 7.90
CA ALA A 470 -7.78 -14.39 7.50
C ALA A 470 -6.78 -14.28 8.67
N VAL A 471 -7.24 -13.89 9.87
CA VAL A 471 -6.38 -13.79 11.06
C VAL A 471 -5.78 -15.15 11.44
N ASN A 472 -6.58 -16.21 11.45
CA ASN A 472 -6.10 -17.55 11.76
C ASN A 472 -5.01 -18.01 10.76
N ILE A 473 -5.16 -17.69 9.47
CA ILE A 473 -4.15 -17.98 8.44
C ILE A 473 -2.86 -17.17 8.67
N TRP A 474 -2.99 -15.89 9.01
CA TRP A 474 -1.84 -15.00 9.28
C TRP A 474 -1.02 -15.46 10.47
N GLN A 475 -1.67 -15.82 11.58
CA GLN A 475 -1.03 -16.30 12.80
C GLN A 475 -0.32 -17.64 12.59
N ASN A 476 -0.78 -18.43 11.61
CA ASN A 476 -0.20 -19.73 11.27
C ASN A 476 0.93 -19.66 10.23
N GLY A 477 1.18 -18.51 9.60
CA GLY A 477 2.39 -18.28 8.80
C GLY A 477 2.45 -19.00 7.45
N PHE A 478 1.30 -19.41 6.88
CA PHE A 478 1.27 -20.15 5.61
C PHE A 478 1.49 -19.31 4.35
N LEU A 479 1.06 -18.05 4.39
CA LEU A 479 1.17 -17.16 3.25
C LEU A 479 2.61 -16.68 3.11
N ASP A 480 3.10 -16.61 1.87
CA ASP A 480 4.33 -15.87 1.58
C ASP A 480 4.16 -14.37 1.91
N ASP A 481 5.24 -13.59 1.87
CA ASP A 481 5.19 -12.17 2.23
C ASP A 481 4.24 -11.34 1.35
N LYS A 482 4.17 -11.63 0.04
CA LYS A 482 3.33 -10.89 -0.90
C LYS A 482 1.84 -11.22 -0.70
N GLN A 483 1.52 -12.50 -0.58
CA GLN A 483 0.16 -12.99 -0.31
C GLN A 483 -0.35 -12.50 1.06
N TYR A 484 0.52 -12.51 2.07
CA TYR A 484 0.22 -12.00 3.40
C TYR A 484 -0.11 -10.50 3.36
N LYS A 485 0.76 -9.68 2.74
CA LYS A 485 0.53 -8.23 2.60
C LYS A 485 -0.78 -7.94 1.87
N ARG A 486 -1.06 -8.68 0.79
CA ARG A 486 -2.31 -8.56 0.02
C ARG A 486 -3.53 -8.87 0.87
N SER A 487 -3.55 -10.02 1.53
CA SER A 487 -4.66 -10.43 2.38
C SER A 487 -4.92 -9.42 3.50
N LEU A 488 -3.86 -8.89 4.12
CA LEU A 488 -3.98 -7.88 5.16
C LEU A 488 -4.58 -6.56 4.63
N LEU A 489 -4.18 -6.12 3.44
CA LEU A 489 -4.70 -4.94 2.78
C LEU A 489 -6.17 -5.08 2.38
N GLU A 490 -6.58 -6.26 1.90
CA GLU A 490 -7.98 -6.60 1.61
C GLU A 490 -8.84 -6.48 2.88
N GLN A 491 -8.37 -7.00 4.02
CA GLN A 491 -9.10 -6.90 5.29
C GLN A 491 -9.13 -5.47 5.85
N ILE A 492 -8.06 -4.68 5.72
CA ILE A 492 -8.06 -3.25 6.06
C ILE A 492 -9.17 -2.51 5.30
N ASN A 493 -9.27 -2.76 4.00
CA ASN A 493 -10.29 -2.14 3.16
C ASN A 493 -11.71 -2.55 3.56
N LYS A 494 -11.93 -3.82 3.90
CA LYS A 494 -13.24 -4.29 4.42
C LYS A 494 -13.61 -3.63 5.74
N ILE A 495 -12.68 -3.47 6.68
CA ILE A 495 -12.96 -2.79 7.97
C ILE A 495 -13.30 -1.31 7.73
N MET A 496 -12.62 -0.65 6.80
CA MET A 496 -12.92 0.74 6.43
C MET A 496 -14.24 0.87 5.66
N GLY A 497 -14.55 -0.06 4.75
CA GLY A 497 -15.83 -0.10 4.05
C GLY A 497 -17.01 -0.45 4.95
N PHE A 498 -16.77 -1.30 5.96
CA PHE A 498 -17.75 -1.74 6.94
C PHE A 498 -18.42 -0.54 7.64
N GLY A 499 -17.60 0.35 8.19
CA GLY A 499 -18.06 1.51 8.97
C GLY A 499 -17.97 2.86 8.26
N GLY A 500 -17.82 2.88 6.94
CA GLY A 500 -17.71 4.10 6.16
C GLY A 500 -16.34 4.78 6.19
N LEU A 501 -16.06 5.59 5.16
CA LEU A 501 -14.81 6.33 4.99
C LEU A 501 -14.86 7.65 5.76
N PRO A 502 -13.85 8.00 6.57
CA PRO A 502 -13.75 9.37 7.07
C PRO A 502 -13.49 10.33 5.90
N LEU A 503 -14.35 11.33 5.69
CA LEU A 503 -14.16 12.45 4.76
C LEU A 503 -14.15 13.77 5.55
N GLU A 504 -13.50 14.80 5.01
CA GLU A 504 -13.51 16.16 5.62
C GLU A 504 -14.92 16.73 5.83
N ASN A 505 -15.92 16.26 5.06
CA ASN A 505 -17.33 16.67 5.12
C ASN A 505 -18.28 15.61 5.75
N GLY A 506 -17.76 14.60 6.44
CA GLY A 506 -18.56 13.54 7.09
C GLY A 506 -18.03 12.15 6.82
N VAL A 507 -18.66 11.11 7.39
CA VAL A 507 -18.30 9.72 7.06
C VAL A 507 -18.99 9.33 5.73
N SER A 508 -18.48 8.38 4.94
CA SER A 508 -19.20 7.80 3.79
C SER A 508 -20.16 6.71 4.25
N LYS A 509 -21.21 6.42 3.50
CA LYS A 509 -22.19 5.37 3.86
C LYS A 509 -21.49 4.01 3.93
N GLY A 510 -21.30 3.47 5.14
CA GLY A 510 -20.88 2.08 5.32
C GLY A 510 -22.04 1.12 5.02
N ILE A 511 -21.86 -0.15 5.39
CA ILE A 511 -22.93 -1.17 5.33
C ILE A 511 -23.67 -1.32 6.66
N VAL A 512 -23.21 -0.62 7.70
CA VAL A 512 -23.87 -0.55 9.00
C VAL A 512 -24.92 0.55 8.97
N ASN A 513 -26.12 0.26 9.46
CA ASN A 513 -27.26 1.19 9.42
C ASN A 513 -27.87 1.36 10.82
N GLY A 514 -28.46 2.53 11.08
CA GLY A 514 -29.28 2.75 12.28
C GLY A 514 -30.64 2.06 12.13
N LEU A 515 -31.18 1.52 13.22
CA LEU A 515 -32.48 0.84 13.18
C LEU A 515 -33.67 1.81 13.16
N ASP A 516 -33.45 3.07 13.50
CA ASP A 516 -34.46 4.14 13.50
C ASP A 516 -34.23 5.19 12.39
N THR A 517 -32.97 5.48 12.04
CA THR A 517 -32.59 6.43 10.99
C THR A 517 -32.00 5.71 9.77
N MET A 518 -32.84 5.54 8.74
CA MET A 518 -32.49 4.80 7.52
C MET A 518 -31.67 5.63 6.51
N ASP A 519 -31.70 6.97 6.61
CA ASP A 519 -31.10 7.84 5.60
C ASP A 519 -29.72 8.41 5.95
N GLU A 520 -29.34 8.36 7.23
CA GLU A 520 -28.10 8.96 7.72
C GLU A 520 -26.87 8.12 7.42
N VAL A 521 -25.75 8.81 7.18
CA VAL A 521 -24.47 8.16 6.98
C VAL A 521 -23.96 7.61 8.31
N TYR A 522 -23.62 6.31 8.34
CA TYR A 522 -23.02 5.70 9.52
C TYR A 522 -21.70 6.37 9.88
N ASP A 523 -21.68 6.97 11.06
CA ASP A 523 -20.50 7.54 11.70
C ASP A 523 -20.41 6.87 13.07
N VAL A 524 -19.37 6.08 13.31
CA VAL A 524 -19.11 5.40 14.60
C VAL A 524 -19.32 6.35 15.78
N THR A 525 -19.00 7.62 15.59
CA THR A 525 -19.16 8.67 16.60
C THR A 525 -20.62 9.04 16.85
N ARG A 526 -21.41 9.24 15.80
CA ARG A 526 -22.86 9.46 15.93
C ARG A 526 -23.54 8.21 16.46
N SER A 527 -23.14 7.05 15.94
CA SER A 527 -23.68 5.76 16.34
C SER A 527 -23.45 5.49 17.82
N ALA A 528 -22.26 5.74 18.35
CA ALA A 528 -21.98 5.61 19.79
C ALA A 528 -22.81 6.56 20.67
N GLN A 529 -23.26 7.71 20.14
CA GLN A 529 -24.08 8.69 20.87
C GLN A 529 -25.59 8.51 20.70
N SER A 530 -25.99 7.79 19.65
CA SER A 530 -27.39 7.52 19.37
C SER A 530 -27.99 6.65 20.47
N GLN A 531 -29.27 6.92 20.76
CA GLN A 531 -30.06 6.10 21.68
C GLN A 531 -30.52 4.79 21.05
N PHE A 532 -30.35 4.62 19.74
CA PHE A 532 -30.84 3.48 18.95
C PHE A 532 -29.71 2.57 18.50
N SER A 533 -29.98 1.27 18.48
CA SER A 533 -29.04 0.26 18.00
C SER A 533 -28.71 0.42 16.51
N PHE A 534 -27.55 -0.11 16.15
CA PHE A 534 -27.06 -0.21 14.76
C PHE A 534 -26.84 -1.68 14.41
N GLY A 535 -26.90 -2.03 13.14
CA GLY A 535 -26.54 -3.38 12.73
C GLY A 535 -26.27 -3.47 11.26
N VAL A 536 -25.78 -4.64 10.86
CA VAL A 536 -25.72 -5.02 9.44
C VAL A 536 -26.85 -6.00 9.19
N ASN A 537 -27.68 -5.70 8.18
CA ASN A 537 -28.72 -6.62 7.74
C ASN A 537 -28.10 -7.97 7.36
N ASP A 538 -28.85 -9.05 7.54
CA ASP A 538 -28.39 -10.40 7.21
C ASP A 538 -27.97 -10.52 5.75
N GLN A 539 -28.62 -9.75 4.88
CA GLN A 539 -28.21 -9.55 3.49
C GLN A 539 -28.13 -8.05 3.18
N VAL A 540 -27.05 -7.66 2.50
CA VAL A 540 -26.84 -6.29 2.01
C VAL A 540 -26.56 -6.35 0.51
N VAL A 541 -27.31 -5.58 -0.27
CA VAL A 541 -27.01 -5.37 -1.70
C VAL A 541 -25.97 -4.25 -1.83
N LEU A 542 -24.87 -4.51 -2.52
CA LEU A 542 -23.81 -3.53 -2.75
C LEU A 542 -24.07 -2.73 -4.04
N ALA A 543 -24.12 -1.40 -3.92
CA ALA A 543 -24.14 -0.48 -5.08
C ALA A 543 -22.73 -0.26 -5.65
N THR A 544 -21.73 -0.31 -4.77
CA THR A 544 -20.30 -0.41 -5.13
C THR A 544 -19.64 -1.39 -4.16
N PRO A 545 -18.41 -1.89 -4.44
CA PRO A 545 -17.82 -2.98 -3.66
C PRO A 545 -17.69 -2.76 -2.14
N TYR A 546 -17.81 -1.52 -1.66
CA TYR A 546 -17.77 -1.18 -0.23
C TYR A 546 -18.92 -0.26 0.21
N LEU A 547 -19.94 -0.01 -0.64
CA LEU A 547 -21.08 0.84 -0.30
C LEU A 547 -22.40 0.08 -0.52
N GLY A 548 -23.24 0.04 0.51
CA GLY A 548 -24.58 -0.54 0.42
C GLY A 548 -25.53 0.30 -0.46
N ASP A 549 -26.42 -0.38 -1.17
CA ASP A 549 -27.53 0.22 -1.91
C ASP A 549 -28.56 0.85 -0.95
N ARG A 550 -29.05 2.06 -1.28
CA ARG A 550 -30.06 2.82 -0.54
C ARG A 550 -31.41 2.10 -0.45
N ASN A 551 -31.68 1.13 -1.32
CA ASN A 551 -32.92 0.35 -1.27
C ASN A 551 -32.87 -0.79 -0.22
N ASN A 552 -31.71 -1.10 0.37
CA ASN A 552 -31.58 -2.11 1.45
C ASN A 552 -32.31 -1.75 2.76
N PHE A 553 -32.86 -0.55 2.86
CA PHE A 553 -33.18 0.07 4.13
C PHE A 553 -34.65 -0.06 4.53
N ALA A 554 -35.56 -0.53 3.68
CA ALA A 554 -37.01 -0.42 3.93
C ALA A 554 -37.53 -1.20 5.17
N SER A 555 -36.83 -2.23 5.65
CA SER A 555 -37.08 -2.90 6.95
C SER A 555 -35.90 -3.82 7.33
N PRO A 556 -35.20 -3.59 8.46
CA PRO A 556 -34.00 -4.36 8.78
C PRO A 556 -34.34 -5.77 9.25
N ASN A 557 -33.66 -6.76 8.66
CA ASN A 557 -33.61 -8.14 9.12
C ASN A 557 -32.20 -8.40 9.66
N ILE A 558 -32.07 -8.58 10.96
CA ILE A 558 -30.80 -8.67 11.68
C ILE A 558 -30.86 -9.87 12.62
N SER A 559 -30.18 -10.95 12.23
CA SER A 559 -30.04 -12.14 13.03
C SER A 559 -29.04 -11.94 14.16
N ALA A 560 -29.41 -12.39 15.35
CA ALA A 560 -28.58 -12.40 16.53
C ALA A 560 -27.27 -13.18 16.30
N THR A 561 -27.37 -14.36 15.68
CA THR A 561 -26.19 -15.16 15.28
C THR A 561 -25.26 -14.37 14.35
N ALA A 562 -25.81 -13.69 13.33
CA ALA A 562 -24.99 -12.98 12.36
C ALA A 562 -24.23 -11.80 12.98
N GLN A 563 -24.87 -11.06 13.90
CA GLN A 563 -24.18 -10.02 14.66
C GLN A 563 -23.09 -10.61 15.58
N ALA A 564 -23.35 -11.76 16.22
CA ALA A 564 -22.37 -12.42 17.07
C ALA A 564 -21.14 -12.90 16.28
N GLU A 565 -21.32 -13.43 15.07
CA GLU A 565 -20.22 -13.84 14.19
C GLU A 565 -19.42 -12.66 13.62
N LEU A 566 -20.12 -11.60 13.22
CA LEU A 566 -19.49 -10.36 12.81
C LEU A 566 -18.63 -9.76 13.93
N LEU A 567 -19.18 -9.70 15.14
CA LEU A 567 -18.42 -9.34 16.35
C LEU A 567 -17.23 -10.28 16.54
N ASN A 568 -17.40 -11.60 16.38
CA ASN A 568 -16.30 -12.56 16.51
C ASN A 568 -15.16 -12.23 15.55
N GLY A 569 -15.46 -12.01 14.26
CA GLY A 569 -14.45 -11.62 13.26
C GLY A 569 -13.68 -10.37 13.64
N LEU A 570 -14.37 -9.33 14.09
CA LEU A 570 -13.75 -8.10 14.59
C LEU A 570 -12.88 -8.35 15.85
N VAL A 571 -13.28 -9.26 16.72
CA VAL A 571 -12.48 -9.64 17.90
C VAL A 571 -11.19 -10.39 17.51
N TYR A 572 -11.21 -11.19 16.43
CA TYR A 572 -9.98 -11.80 15.89
C TYR A 572 -9.06 -10.73 15.29
N LEU A 573 -9.61 -9.75 14.57
CA LEU A 573 -8.83 -8.60 14.11
C LEU A 573 -8.25 -7.79 15.26
N LEU A 574 -9.01 -7.58 16.34
CA LEU A 574 -8.54 -6.92 17.55
C LEU A 574 -7.33 -7.67 18.12
N ASP A 575 -7.43 -8.99 18.25
CA ASP A 575 -6.36 -9.87 18.75
C ASP A 575 -5.08 -9.74 17.90
N TYR A 576 -5.25 -9.68 16.58
CA TYR A 576 -4.13 -9.54 15.64
C TYR A 576 -3.54 -8.14 15.61
N LEU A 577 -4.35 -7.09 15.76
CA LEU A 577 -3.93 -5.71 15.62
C LEU A 577 -3.53 -5.06 16.95
N LYS A 578 -3.53 -5.79 18.06
CA LYS A 578 -3.00 -5.32 19.36
C LYS A 578 -1.70 -4.55 19.16
N ASP A 579 -1.73 -3.26 19.43
CA ASP A 579 -0.62 -2.35 19.12
C ASP A 579 0.48 -2.37 20.19
N TRP A 580 0.26 -3.09 21.29
CA TRP A 580 1.24 -3.36 22.34
C TRP A 580 1.95 -4.72 22.17
N GLU A 581 1.59 -5.52 21.17
CA GLU A 581 2.25 -6.80 20.85
C GLU A 581 2.87 -6.72 19.46
N VAL A 582 4.11 -7.18 19.32
CA VAL A 582 4.80 -7.24 18.02
C VAL A 582 4.39 -8.53 17.31
N ASN A 583 4.00 -8.43 16.04
CA ASN A 583 3.73 -9.59 15.20
C ASN A 583 4.14 -9.36 13.74
N ARG A 584 3.74 -10.27 12.85
CA ARG A 584 4.10 -10.22 11.43
C ARG A 584 3.68 -8.91 10.74
N PHE A 585 2.62 -8.24 11.19
CA PHE A 585 2.23 -6.91 10.69
C PHE A 585 3.38 -5.93 10.82
N ASP A 586 3.96 -5.84 12.03
CA ASP A 586 5.04 -4.91 12.37
C ASP A 586 6.33 -5.22 11.60
N LEU A 587 6.52 -6.47 11.18
CA LEU A 587 7.68 -6.89 10.41
C LEU A 587 7.54 -6.64 8.90
N THR A 588 6.32 -6.38 8.42
CA THR A 588 5.98 -6.31 6.99
C THR A 588 5.37 -4.94 6.63
N LEU A 589 4.03 -4.81 6.58
CA LEU A 589 3.34 -3.56 6.24
C LEU A 589 3.65 -2.43 7.24
N GLY A 590 3.81 -2.74 8.52
CA GLY A 590 4.05 -1.74 9.58
C GLY A 590 5.39 -0.99 9.49
N LYS A 591 6.31 -1.43 8.61
CA LYS A 591 7.60 -0.75 8.33
C LYS A 591 7.59 0.06 7.04
N ILE A 592 6.52 0.00 6.26
CA ILE A 592 6.43 0.71 4.98
C ILE A 592 6.21 2.19 5.26
N LYS A 593 7.26 2.96 5.00
CA LYS A 593 7.26 4.42 4.99
C LYS A 593 6.96 5.03 3.62
N ALA A 594 6.52 6.28 3.60
CA ALA A 594 6.17 7.06 2.40
C ALA A 594 7.30 7.08 1.36
N SER A 595 8.54 7.19 1.81
CA SER A 595 9.74 7.14 0.96
C SER A 595 9.86 5.87 0.10
N HIS A 596 9.30 4.73 0.54
CA HIS A 596 9.30 3.50 -0.26
C HIS A 596 8.34 3.55 -1.46
N ILE A 597 7.34 4.45 -1.44
CA ILE A 597 6.38 4.64 -2.53
C ILE A 597 6.83 5.79 -3.44
N PHE A 598 7.18 6.93 -2.84
CA PHE A 598 7.48 8.16 -3.59
C PHE A 598 8.97 8.37 -3.88
N GLY A 599 9.85 7.52 -3.33
CA GLY A 599 11.30 7.63 -3.46
C GLY A 599 11.93 8.60 -2.45
N ASN A 600 13.26 8.52 -2.31
CA ASN A 600 14.07 9.41 -1.46
C ASN A 600 14.41 10.75 -2.14
N GLU A 601 13.74 11.08 -3.24
CA GLU A 601 14.07 12.25 -4.08
C GLU A 601 13.64 13.58 -3.43
N THR A 602 12.83 13.52 -2.38
CA THR A 602 12.64 14.65 -1.48
C THR A 602 13.58 14.46 -0.30
N GLU A 603 14.46 15.42 -0.05
CA GLU A 603 15.14 15.62 1.24
C GLU A 603 14.12 15.97 2.34
N ALA A 604 12.95 15.33 2.34
CA ALA A 604 12.05 15.34 3.47
C ALA A 604 12.84 14.73 4.63
N ASP A 605 13.12 15.59 5.60
CA ASP A 605 13.66 15.25 6.92
C ASP A 605 13.30 13.80 7.29
N PRO A 606 14.28 12.90 7.52
CA PRO A 606 14.01 11.50 7.88
C PRO A 606 13.10 11.35 9.11
N THR A 607 12.98 12.39 9.94
CA THR A 607 12.04 12.44 11.06
C THR A 607 10.58 12.68 10.63
N LYS A 608 10.33 13.07 9.38
CA LYS A 608 9.02 13.27 8.75
C LYS A 608 8.59 12.11 7.83
N ASP A 609 9.42 11.08 7.63
CA ASP A 609 9.07 9.93 6.79
C ASP A 609 8.05 9.02 7.53
N GLN A 610 6.77 9.25 7.25
CA GLN A 610 5.65 8.65 7.96
C GLN A 610 5.42 7.18 7.55
N ILE A 611 5.03 6.35 8.52
CA ILE A 611 4.56 4.99 8.27
C ILE A 611 3.18 5.08 7.60
N ILE A 612 3.04 4.44 6.44
CA ILE A 612 1.82 4.47 5.64
C ILE A 612 0.75 3.56 6.24
N PHE A 613 1.15 2.42 6.84
CA PHE A 613 0.24 1.46 7.46
C PHE A 613 0.43 1.39 8.99
N PRO A 614 0.05 2.44 9.75
CA PRO A 614 0.25 2.46 11.20
C PRO A 614 -0.72 1.50 11.92
N LYS A 615 -0.19 0.40 12.47
CA LYS A 615 -0.96 -0.62 13.22
C LYS A 615 -1.91 -0.03 14.27
N VAL A 616 -1.43 0.97 15.02
CA VAL A 616 -2.18 1.71 16.05
C VAL A 616 -3.49 2.31 15.51
N LYS A 617 -3.52 2.78 14.26
CA LYS A 617 -4.72 3.38 13.65
C LYS A 617 -5.73 2.30 13.26
N PHE A 618 -5.28 1.18 12.69
CA PHE A 618 -6.17 0.06 12.37
C PHE A 618 -6.72 -0.61 13.62
N PHE A 619 -5.91 -0.75 14.67
CA PHE A 619 -6.38 -1.13 16.01
C PHE A 619 -7.50 -0.20 16.49
N GLY A 620 -7.29 1.11 16.43
CA GLY A 620 -8.29 2.11 16.83
C GLY A 620 -9.58 2.01 16.01
N LEU A 621 -9.50 1.73 14.71
CA LEU A 621 -10.66 1.52 13.84
C LEU A 621 -11.47 0.28 14.27
N VAL A 622 -10.79 -0.85 14.50
CA VAL A 622 -11.44 -2.10 14.96
C VAL A 622 -12.09 -1.91 16.33
N VAL A 623 -11.38 -1.26 17.28
CA VAL A 623 -11.95 -0.94 18.59
C VAL A 623 -13.19 -0.05 18.46
N GLY A 624 -13.16 0.95 17.57
CA GLY A 624 -14.31 1.81 17.31
C GLY A 624 -15.54 1.03 16.83
N GLN A 625 -15.37 0.12 15.87
CA GLN A 625 -16.46 -0.71 15.37
C GLN A 625 -16.98 -1.70 16.42
N LEU A 626 -16.08 -2.38 17.14
CA LEU A 626 -16.44 -3.27 18.25
C LEU A 626 -17.21 -2.52 19.33
N ALA A 627 -16.73 -1.36 19.74
CA ALA A 627 -17.38 -0.53 20.74
C ALA A 627 -18.79 -0.15 20.32
N ASN A 628 -19.00 0.20 19.04
CA ASN A 628 -20.34 0.53 18.56
C ASN A 628 -21.28 -0.68 18.59
N LEU A 629 -20.87 -1.84 18.06
CA LEU A 629 -21.72 -3.03 18.04
C LEU A 629 -22.02 -3.55 19.45
N VAL A 630 -21.03 -3.55 20.35
CA VAL A 630 -21.24 -3.91 21.77
C VAL A 630 -22.14 -2.89 22.47
N SER A 631 -22.11 -1.61 22.09
CA SER A 631 -22.97 -0.59 22.70
C SER A 631 -24.46 -0.80 22.41
N ASN A 632 -24.82 -1.53 21.35
CA ASN A 632 -26.21 -1.88 21.03
C ASN A 632 -26.92 -2.61 22.16
N LEU A 633 -26.17 -3.31 23.02
CA LEU A 633 -26.73 -3.99 24.18
C LEU A 633 -27.53 -3.05 25.09
N ASN A 634 -27.17 -1.77 25.12
CA ASN A 634 -27.74 -0.78 26.04
C ASN A 634 -28.57 0.30 25.34
N LYS A 635 -28.82 0.15 24.03
CA LYS A 635 -29.61 1.08 23.23
C LYS A 635 -31.04 0.58 23.03
N GLN A 636 -31.93 1.48 22.62
CA GLN A 636 -33.24 1.11 22.09
C GLN A 636 -33.05 0.15 20.91
N TYR A 637 -33.94 -0.83 20.78
CA TYR A 637 -33.77 -1.98 19.87
C TYR A 637 -32.57 -2.90 20.20
N SER A 638 -32.09 -2.94 21.45
CA SER A 638 -31.20 -4.02 21.90
C SER A 638 -31.83 -5.40 21.61
N GLN A 639 -31.01 -6.33 21.13
CA GLN A 639 -31.38 -7.73 20.88
C GLN A 639 -31.26 -8.59 22.15
N ILE A 640 -30.70 -8.06 23.24
CA ILE A 640 -30.60 -8.78 24.53
C ILE A 640 -31.72 -8.30 25.47
N ALA A 641 -32.43 -9.26 26.03
CA ALA A 641 -33.39 -9.06 27.11
C ALA A 641 -33.02 -9.90 28.33
N LEU A 642 -33.46 -9.42 29.49
CA LEU A 642 -33.37 -10.09 30.77
C LEU A 642 -34.79 -10.47 31.20
N LEU A 643 -34.95 -11.69 31.71
CA LEU A 643 -36.25 -12.18 32.16
C LEU A 643 -36.24 -12.37 33.68
N THR A 644 -37.32 -11.94 34.33
CA THR A 644 -37.54 -12.13 35.76
C THR A 644 -37.99 -13.55 36.08
N ASN A 645 -38.14 -13.86 37.38
CA ASN A 645 -38.78 -15.10 37.84
C ASN A 645 -40.20 -15.30 37.26
N ASP A 646 -40.93 -14.20 37.06
CA ASP A 646 -42.31 -14.20 36.59
C ASP A 646 -42.40 -14.16 35.05
N ALA A 647 -41.30 -14.47 34.36
CA ALA A 647 -41.14 -14.38 32.90
C ALA A 647 -41.42 -12.97 32.33
N GLU A 648 -41.33 -11.93 33.16
CA GLU A 648 -41.42 -10.56 32.67
C GLU A 648 -40.17 -10.23 31.85
N LYS A 649 -40.37 -9.83 30.60
CA LYS A 649 -39.31 -9.42 29.68
C LYS A 649 -38.92 -7.96 29.91
N ILE A 650 -37.65 -7.74 30.24
CA ILE A 650 -37.07 -6.41 30.43
C ILE A 650 -35.90 -6.27 29.47
N TRP A 651 -35.95 -5.31 28.57
CA TRP A 651 -34.81 -5.07 27.67
C TRP A 651 -33.63 -4.49 28.47
N VAL A 652 -32.40 -4.84 28.10
CA VAL A 652 -31.22 -4.41 28.87
C VAL A 652 -31.15 -2.88 29.01
N ASN A 653 -31.53 -2.13 27.98
CA ASN A 653 -31.59 -0.67 28.02
C ASN A 653 -32.60 -0.15 29.08
N GLU A 654 -33.71 -0.84 29.29
CA GLU A 654 -34.74 -0.50 30.30
C GLU A 654 -34.29 -0.92 31.70
N PHE A 655 -33.69 -2.10 31.83
CA PHE A 655 -33.13 -2.61 33.09
C PHE A 655 -32.08 -1.66 33.69
N LEU A 656 -31.23 -1.07 32.83
CA LEU A 656 -30.20 -0.12 33.27
C LEU A 656 -30.76 1.16 33.86
N GLN A 657 -31.99 1.54 33.48
CA GLN A 657 -32.68 2.71 34.01
C GLN A 657 -33.44 2.39 35.30
N ASN A 658 -33.74 1.11 35.57
CA ASN A 658 -34.61 0.69 36.68
C ASN A 658 -34.12 -0.63 37.32
N LYS A 659 -33.18 -0.51 38.27
CA LYS A 659 -32.37 -1.62 38.83
C LYS A 659 -33.07 -2.48 39.89
N ASP A 660 -34.34 -2.21 40.19
CA ASP A 660 -35.04 -2.83 41.33
C ASP A 660 -35.58 -4.24 41.03
N LYS A 661 -35.46 -4.71 39.78
CA LYS A 661 -35.97 -6.02 39.35
C LYS A 661 -34.92 -7.12 39.46
N LYS A 662 -35.28 -8.24 40.10
CA LYS A 662 -34.44 -9.45 40.13
C LYS A 662 -34.60 -10.23 38.82
N VAL A 663 -33.54 -10.20 38.01
CA VAL A 663 -33.45 -10.91 36.73
C VAL A 663 -32.69 -12.23 36.89
N LEU A 664 -33.13 -13.27 36.18
CA LEU A 664 -32.57 -14.61 36.30
C LEU A 664 -32.11 -15.21 34.98
N TYR A 665 -32.77 -14.84 33.88
CA TYR A 665 -32.49 -15.39 32.56
C TYR A 665 -32.05 -14.29 31.61
N GLY A 666 -31.17 -14.63 30.67
CA GLY A 666 -30.74 -13.75 29.58
C GLY A 666 -31.10 -14.39 28.25
N ILE A 667 -31.70 -13.61 27.36
CA ILE A 667 -32.09 -14.05 26.01
C ILE A 667 -31.47 -13.12 24.97
N PHE A 668 -31.24 -13.65 23.77
CA PHE A 668 -30.71 -12.92 22.63
C PHE A 668 -31.56 -13.26 21.40
N VAL A 669 -32.20 -12.26 20.80
CA VAL A 669 -33.26 -12.44 19.80
C VAL A 669 -32.95 -11.73 18.48
N ASP A 670 -33.50 -12.27 17.40
CA ASP A 670 -33.42 -11.65 16.08
C ASP A 670 -34.26 -10.36 16.00
N ILE A 671 -33.94 -9.48 15.05
CA ILE A 671 -34.83 -8.41 14.60
C ILE A 671 -35.33 -8.81 13.21
N VAL A 672 -36.62 -9.05 13.09
CA VAL A 672 -37.29 -9.48 11.86
C VAL A 672 -38.25 -8.39 11.41
N ASN A 673 -38.03 -7.85 10.22
CA ASN A 673 -38.77 -6.72 9.66
C ASN A 673 -38.90 -5.55 10.66
N GLY A 674 -37.76 -5.16 11.27
CA GLY A 674 -37.69 -4.07 12.26
C GLY A 674 -38.24 -4.40 13.66
N ASN A 675 -38.83 -5.58 13.87
CA ASN A 675 -39.41 -5.98 15.15
C ASN A 675 -38.55 -7.04 15.85
N ARG A 676 -38.45 -6.96 17.17
CA ARG A 676 -37.73 -7.97 17.97
C ARG A 676 -38.52 -9.27 17.95
N SER A 677 -37.88 -10.36 17.54
CA SER A 677 -38.47 -11.69 17.51
C SER A 677 -38.87 -12.15 18.91
N GLU A 678 -39.93 -12.97 18.97
CA GLU A 678 -40.26 -13.71 20.18
C GLU A 678 -39.47 -15.02 20.27
N GLU A 679 -38.76 -15.45 19.22
CA GLU A 679 -37.95 -16.67 19.22
C GLU A 679 -36.53 -16.41 19.74
N VAL A 680 -36.06 -17.29 20.64
CA VAL A 680 -34.68 -17.36 21.12
C VAL A 680 -34.06 -18.64 20.60
N LYS A 681 -32.90 -18.55 19.94
CA LYS A 681 -32.19 -19.69 19.35
C LYS A 681 -30.95 -20.04 20.18
N LEU A 682 -30.72 -21.34 20.38
CA LEU A 682 -29.53 -21.86 21.07
C LEU A 682 -28.25 -21.43 20.34
N ASP A 683 -28.25 -21.54 19.01
CA ASP A 683 -27.17 -21.12 18.12
C ASP A 683 -26.74 -19.67 18.38
N SER A 684 -27.69 -18.74 18.49
CA SER A 684 -27.41 -17.33 18.75
C SER A 684 -26.75 -17.10 20.13
N LEU A 685 -27.23 -17.80 21.17
CA LEU A 685 -26.63 -17.74 22.51
C LEU A 685 -25.23 -18.34 22.53
N TYR A 686 -25.03 -19.49 21.89
CA TYR A 686 -23.74 -20.15 21.75
C TYR A 686 -22.71 -19.22 21.10
N HIS A 687 -23.04 -18.65 19.93
CA HIS A 687 -22.15 -17.73 19.23
C HIS A 687 -21.85 -16.47 20.06
N LEU A 688 -22.84 -15.91 20.77
CA LEU A 688 -22.61 -14.79 21.68
C LEU A 688 -21.60 -15.15 22.78
N ILE A 689 -21.73 -16.32 23.41
CA ILE A 689 -20.82 -16.79 24.45
C ILE A 689 -19.40 -16.94 23.91
N MET A 690 -19.24 -17.58 22.75
CA MET A 690 -17.92 -17.79 22.15
C MET A 690 -17.25 -16.48 21.72
N THR A 691 -18.03 -15.52 21.22
CA THR A 691 -17.55 -14.17 20.91
C THR A 691 -17.09 -13.43 22.17
N LEU A 692 -17.89 -13.45 23.23
CA LEU A 692 -17.53 -12.80 24.51
C LEU A 692 -16.30 -13.46 25.15
N LYS A 693 -16.19 -14.79 25.06
CA LYS A 693 -15.01 -15.55 25.46
C LYS A 693 -13.75 -15.04 24.79
N LYS A 694 -13.78 -14.95 23.45
CA LYS A 694 -12.65 -14.45 22.67
C LYS A 694 -12.37 -12.99 23.01
N LEU A 695 -13.39 -12.14 23.16
CA LEU A 695 -13.23 -10.71 23.50
C LEU A 695 -12.49 -10.52 24.82
N ILE A 696 -12.87 -11.26 25.86
CA ILE A 696 -12.19 -11.21 27.17
C ILE A 696 -10.72 -11.61 27.03
N LYS A 697 -10.39 -12.60 26.19
CA LYS A 697 -9.00 -13.03 25.93
C LYS A 697 -8.23 -12.00 25.09
N SER A 698 -8.80 -11.52 23.99
CA SER A 698 -8.19 -10.58 23.04
C SER A 698 -7.98 -9.19 23.62
N SER A 699 -8.66 -8.84 24.70
CA SER A 699 -8.53 -7.53 25.35
C SER A 699 -7.56 -7.51 26.53
N GLN A 700 -7.00 -8.66 26.92
CA GLN A 700 -5.97 -8.70 27.96
C GLN A 700 -4.78 -7.83 27.56
N GLY A 701 -4.35 -6.93 28.45
CA GLY A 701 -3.24 -6.02 28.21
C GLY A 701 -3.62 -4.72 27.50
N ILE A 702 -4.90 -4.46 27.23
CA ILE A 702 -5.37 -3.26 26.52
C ILE A 702 -4.91 -1.95 27.15
N GLU A 703 -4.65 -1.93 28.47
CA GLU A 703 -4.10 -0.77 29.18
C GLU A 703 -2.71 -0.32 28.66
N LYS A 704 -1.99 -1.19 27.95
CA LYS A 704 -0.67 -0.91 27.34
C LYS A 704 -0.76 -0.29 25.94
N THR A 705 -1.96 -0.13 25.39
CA THR A 705 -2.15 0.41 24.04
C THR A 705 -1.46 1.76 23.86
N SER A 706 -0.92 1.98 22.67
CA SER A 706 -0.37 3.26 22.22
C SER A 706 -1.42 4.16 21.57
N PHE A 707 -2.64 3.65 21.34
CA PHE A 707 -3.72 4.41 20.73
C PHE A 707 -4.12 5.64 21.58
N PRO A 708 -3.91 6.88 21.09
CA PRO A 708 -4.02 8.08 21.90
C PRO A 708 -5.39 8.28 22.54
N GLU A 709 -6.46 7.88 21.86
CA GLU A 709 -7.82 8.03 22.34
C GLU A 709 -8.10 7.21 23.60
N LEU A 710 -7.58 5.97 23.69
CA LEU A 710 -7.75 5.13 24.88
C LEU A 710 -6.80 5.53 26.02
N LYS A 711 -5.75 6.30 25.74
CA LYS A 711 -4.88 6.89 26.77
C LYS A 711 -5.49 8.09 27.48
N LYS A 712 -6.53 8.72 26.91
CA LYS A 712 -7.22 9.84 27.56
C LYS A 712 -7.82 9.37 28.89
N LYS A 713 -7.96 10.31 29.85
CA LYS A 713 -8.59 10.05 31.14
C LYS A 713 -10.06 10.42 31.10
N ASP A 714 -10.89 9.69 31.85
CA ASP A 714 -12.31 10.02 31.96
C ASP A 714 -12.56 11.19 32.93
N LEU A 715 -12.31 12.42 32.45
CA LEU A 715 -12.53 13.63 33.25
C LEU A 715 -14.00 13.89 33.65
N ASP A 716 -14.97 13.10 33.14
CA ASP A 716 -16.39 13.23 33.54
C ASP A 716 -16.72 12.33 34.75
N SER A 717 -15.85 11.37 35.08
CA SER A 717 -15.98 10.54 36.27
C SER A 717 -15.69 11.35 37.54
N ILE A 718 -16.54 11.17 38.56
CA ILE A 718 -16.40 11.76 39.89
C ILE A 718 -15.02 11.43 40.50
N GLN A 719 -14.47 10.26 40.17
CA GLN A 719 -13.17 9.76 40.64
C GLN A 719 -11.97 10.43 39.93
N CYS A 720 -12.22 11.13 38.80
CA CYS A 720 -11.22 11.78 37.95
C CYS A 720 -11.26 13.32 38.02
N LYS A 721 -11.98 13.92 38.98
CA LYS A 721 -12.02 15.38 39.17
C LYS A 721 -10.63 16.01 39.32
N ASN A 722 -9.65 15.27 39.84
CA ASN A 722 -8.23 15.61 39.77
C ASN A 722 -7.50 14.68 38.77
N PRO A 723 -7.02 15.19 37.62
CA PRO A 723 -6.31 14.41 36.61
C PRO A 723 -5.03 13.72 37.11
N LYS A 724 -4.43 14.25 38.18
CA LYS A 724 -3.21 13.70 38.80
C LYS A 724 -3.49 12.64 39.88
N SER A 725 -4.77 12.41 40.23
CA SER A 725 -5.15 11.38 41.19
C SER A 725 -4.77 9.99 40.66
N ILE A 726 -4.27 9.13 41.55
CA ILE A 726 -4.03 7.70 41.27
C ILE A 726 -5.34 7.00 40.86
N ASN A 727 -6.49 7.50 41.33
CA ASN A 727 -7.81 6.97 40.99
C ASN A 727 -8.33 7.47 39.62
N CYS A 728 -7.61 8.39 38.96
CA CYS A 728 -7.99 8.93 37.66
C CYS A 728 -7.38 8.08 36.54
N LYS A 729 -8.12 7.02 36.19
CA LYS A 729 -7.76 5.97 35.23
C LYS A 729 -7.90 6.44 33.79
N SER A 730 -7.09 5.86 32.89
CA SER A 730 -7.27 6.01 31.45
C SER A 730 -8.48 5.21 30.96
N LEU A 731 -8.93 5.51 29.75
CA LEU A 731 -10.06 4.81 29.15
C LEU A 731 -9.71 3.33 28.89
N ALA A 732 -8.47 3.03 28.52
CA ALA A 732 -7.96 1.67 28.38
C ALA A 732 -8.00 0.89 29.71
N GLN A 733 -7.61 1.52 30.81
CA GLN A 733 -7.65 0.90 32.14
C GLN A 733 -9.07 0.59 32.58
N LEU A 734 -9.99 1.53 32.34
CA LEU A 734 -11.41 1.33 32.63
C LEU A 734 -11.95 0.19 31.76
N MET A 735 -11.69 0.18 30.45
CA MET A 735 -12.06 -0.95 29.58
C MET A 735 -11.54 -2.30 30.10
N SER A 736 -10.30 -2.38 30.57
CA SER A 736 -9.72 -3.62 31.13
C SER A 736 -10.51 -4.10 32.36
N GLU A 737 -10.83 -3.21 33.30
CA GLU A 737 -11.63 -3.52 34.51
C GLU A 737 -13.04 -3.97 34.15
N ASN A 738 -13.62 -3.29 33.18
CA ASN A 738 -14.95 -3.47 32.69
C ASN A 738 -15.14 -4.82 31.97
N LEU A 739 -14.17 -5.23 31.16
CA LEU A 739 -14.15 -6.53 30.50
C LEU A 739 -14.07 -7.68 31.51
N SER A 740 -13.42 -7.46 32.66
CA SER A 740 -13.46 -8.44 33.77
C SER A 740 -14.86 -8.63 34.35
N GLN A 741 -15.71 -7.59 34.29
CA GLN A 741 -17.09 -7.63 34.76
C GLN A 741 -18.06 -8.25 33.76
N LEU A 742 -17.71 -8.32 32.46
CA LEU A 742 -18.51 -9.04 31.45
C LEU A 742 -18.75 -10.50 31.83
N LYS A 743 -17.89 -11.11 32.65
CA LYS A 743 -18.09 -12.46 33.18
C LYS A 743 -19.45 -12.66 33.86
N LYS A 744 -20.05 -11.59 34.39
CA LYS A 744 -21.37 -11.63 35.03
C LYS A 744 -22.51 -11.88 34.05
N ILE A 745 -22.37 -11.56 32.75
CA ILE A 745 -23.42 -11.80 31.74
C ILE A 745 -23.61 -13.30 31.46
N PHE A 746 -22.58 -14.11 31.72
CA PHE A 746 -22.66 -15.55 31.55
C PHE A 746 -23.60 -16.21 32.55
N ILE A 747 -23.90 -15.58 33.69
CA ILE A 747 -24.83 -16.13 34.68
C ILE A 747 -26.27 -16.18 34.13
N PRO A 748 -26.91 -15.05 33.74
CA PRO A 748 -28.27 -15.11 33.21
C PRO A 748 -28.38 -15.92 31.91
N ILE A 749 -27.37 -15.87 31.03
CA ILE A 749 -27.31 -16.72 29.83
C ILE A 749 -27.14 -18.20 30.21
N GLY A 750 -26.29 -18.49 31.20
CA GLY A 750 -26.07 -19.84 31.72
C GLY A 750 -27.32 -20.43 32.36
N ASN A 751 -28.10 -19.63 33.09
CA ASN A 751 -29.38 -20.05 33.65
C ASN A 751 -30.39 -20.41 32.55
N THR A 752 -30.44 -19.58 31.52
CA THR A 752 -31.20 -19.80 30.28
C THR A 752 -30.84 -21.18 29.69
N LEU A 753 -29.55 -21.46 29.46
CA LEU A 753 -29.08 -22.72 28.88
C LEU A 753 -29.25 -23.95 29.80
N ALA A 754 -28.91 -23.80 31.08
CA ALA A 754 -28.91 -24.89 32.06
C ALA A 754 -30.31 -25.33 32.48
N THR A 755 -31.33 -24.49 32.27
CA THR A 755 -32.72 -24.89 32.52
C THR A 755 -33.34 -25.76 31.43
N LYS A 756 -32.62 -25.99 30.30
CA LYS A 756 -33.14 -26.70 29.13
C LYS A 756 -34.53 -26.18 28.71
N PHE A 757 -34.77 -24.89 28.94
CA PHE A 757 -35.94 -24.09 28.61
C PHE A 757 -37.34 -24.76 28.77
N ARG A 758 -37.57 -25.42 29.93
CA ARG A 758 -38.86 -25.93 30.50
C ARG A 758 -40.12 -26.02 29.61
N ALA A 759 -40.61 -27.25 29.35
CA ALA A 759 -41.96 -27.70 29.79
C ALA A 759 -42.21 -29.23 29.69
N SER A 760 -42.77 -29.79 30.79
CA SER A 760 -43.38 -31.13 31.06
C SER A 760 -42.55 -32.41 30.78
N LYS A 761 -42.50 -33.30 31.79
CA LYS A 761 -42.01 -34.70 31.72
C LYS A 761 -42.74 -35.56 30.66
N GLU A 762 -43.79 -35.04 30.04
CA GLU A 762 -44.70 -35.77 29.15
C GLU A 762 -44.30 -35.74 27.66
N LYS A 763 -43.26 -34.99 27.26
CA LYS A 763 -42.76 -34.99 25.87
C LYS A 763 -41.64 -36.01 25.63
N VAL A 764 -41.70 -36.70 24.49
CA VAL A 764 -40.63 -37.57 23.98
C VAL A 764 -39.38 -36.72 23.70
N GLY A 765 -38.22 -37.15 24.22
CA GLY A 765 -36.95 -36.43 24.05
C GLY A 765 -36.70 -35.30 25.05
N HIS A 766 -37.44 -35.22 26.16
CA HIS A 766 -37.33 -34.16 27.18
C HIS A 766 -35.92 -33.90 27.76
N ASN A 767 -34.98 -34.85 27.60
CA ASN A 767 -33.60 -34.71 28.05
C ASN A 767 -32.66 -34.06 27.01
N LEU A 768 -33.08 -33.98 25.75
CA LEU A 768 -32.26 -33.42 24.67
C LEU A 768 -32.37 -31.89 24.64
N ALA A 769 -31.28 -31.22 24.24
CA ALA A 769 -31.24 -29.78 24.04
C ALA A 769 -32.17 -29.35 22.89
N PHE A 770 -32.98 -28.32 23.15
CA PHE A 770 -33.84 -27.67 22.16
C PHE A 770 -33.05 -26.61 21.37
N SER A 771 -33.32 -26.52 20.07
CA SER A 771 -32.76 -25.50 19.17
C SER A 771 -33.34 -24.11 19.37
N SER A 772 -34.64 -23.99 19.74
CA SER A 772 -35.29 -22.71 19.95
C SER A 772 -36.50 -22.76 20.90
N ILE A 773 -36.76 -21.60 21.52
CA ILE A 773 -37.87 -21.37 22.44
C ILE A 773 -38.56 -20.02 22.22
N SER A 774 -39.76 -19.89 22.76
CA SER A 774 -40.46 -18.61 22.87
C SER A 774 -39.98 -17.82 24.08
N SER A 775 -39.57 -16.57 23.88
CA SER A 775 -39.21 -15.60 24.91
C SER A 775 -40.40 -15.11 25.74
N LYS A 776 -41.64 -15.40 25.33
CA LYS A 776 -42.86 -14.96 26.00
C LYS A 776 -43.27 -15.87 27.16
N ASP A 777 -43.14 -17.19 26.95
CA ASP A 777 -43.64 -18.23 27.84
C ASP A 777 -42.65 -19.38 28.03
N PHE A 778 -41.43 -19.27 27.50
CA PHE A 778 -40.40 -20.32 27.49
C PHE A 778 -40.85 -21.63 26.83
N ARG A 779 -41.93 -21.61 26.06
CA ARG A 779 -42.38 -22.78 25.31
C ARG A 779 -41.30 -23.20 24.32
N VAL A 780 -41.00 -24.49 24.30
CA VAL A 780 -40.19 -25.13 23.26
C VAL A 780 -40.87 -24.97 21.90
N LEU A 781 -40.10 -24.45 20.93
CA LEU A 781 -40.49 -24.31 19.52
C LEU A 781 -39.80 -25.35 18.62
N THR A 782 -38.84 -26.09 19.15
CA THR A 782 -38.10 -27.13 18.44
C THR A 782 -38.97 -28.33 18.06
N ASP A 783 -38.96 -28.65 16.77
CA ASP A 783 -39.62 -29.85 16.23
C ASP A 783 -38.66 -31.03 16.00
N LYS A 784 -37.34 -30.76 15.90
CA LYS A 784 -36.29 -31.77 15.66
C LYS A 784 -35.06 -31.47 16.51
N TYR A 785 -34.56 -32.50 17.20
CA TYR A 785 -33.33 -32.43 17.98
C TYR A 785 -32.14 -32.77 17.09
N THR A 786 -31.08 -31.96 17.15
CA THR A 786 -29.86 -32.19 16.36
C THR A 786 -28.67 -32.49 17.24
N LEU A 787 -27.67 -33.18 16.69
CA LEU A 787 -26.39 -33.39 17.35
C LEU A 787 -25.69 -32.06 17.64
N ALA A 788 -25.74 -31.12 16.70
CA ALA A 788 -25.12 -29.80 16.83
C ALA A 788 -25.64 -29.05 18.08
N ASP A 789 -26.95 -29.08 18.34
CA ASP A 789 -27.55 -28.45 19.53
C ASP A 789 -26.99 -29.03 20.83
N GLN A 790 -26.81 -30.35 20.91
CA GLN A 790 -26.25 -30.98 22.12
C GLN A 790 -24.80 -30.53 22.34
N LEU A 791 -24.00 -30.50 21.28
CA LEU A 791 -22.58 -30.15 21.34
C LEU A 791 -22.37 -28.67 21.68
N MET A 792 -23.12 -27.76 21.03
CA MET A 792 -23.09 -26.33 21.34
C MET A 792 -23.43 -26.09 22.81
N LEU A 793 -24.43 -26.79 23.33
CA LEU A 793 -24.85 -26.65 24.72
C LEU A 793 -23.79 -27.17 25.70
N ILE A 794 -23.19 -28.34 25.44
CA ILE A 794 -22.09 -28.89 26.24
C ILE A 794 -20.93 -27.90 26.29
N GLU A 795 -20.49 -27.39 25.13
CA GLU A 795 -19.37 -26.45 25.05
C GLU A 795 -19.68 -25.13 25.78
N ALA A 796 -20.86 -24.57 25.54
CA ALA A 796 -21.30 -23.32 26.17
C ALA A 796 -21.35 -23.44 27.70
N LEU A 797 -22.01 -24.47 28.23
CA LEU A 797 -22.17 -24.66 29.66
C LEU A 797 -20.85 -24.99 30.37
N ALA A 798 -20.00 -25.83 29.76
CA ALA A 798 -18.66 -26.11 30.27
C ALA A 798 -17.83 -24.83 30.35
N TYR A 799 -17.86 -24.00 29.31
CA TYR A 799 -17.16 -22.71 29.32
C TYR A 799 -17.73 -21.74 30.37
N ILE A 800 -19.05 -21.63 30.48
CA ILE A 800 -19.68 -20.77 31.49
C ILE A 800 -19.27 -21.22 32.89
N TYR A 801 -19.21 -22.52 33.16
CA TYR A 801 -18.67 -23.06 34.42
C TYR A 801 -17.24 -22.58 34.67
N GLU A 802 -16.33 -22.72 33.69
CA GLU A 802 -14.93 -22.29 33.85
C GLU A 802 -14.79 -20.80 34.21
N VAL A 803 -15.70 -19.96 33.71
CA VAL A 803 -15.66 -18.52 33.94
C VAL A 803 -16.34 -18.09 35.24
N THR A 804 -17.44 -18.76 35.61
CA THR A 804 -18.30 -18.36 36.72
C THR A 804 -18.05 -19.16 38.00
N GLY A 805 -17.54 -20.39 37.89
CA GLY A 805 -17.38 -21.34 38.99
C GLY A 805 -18.69 -21.91 39.52
N VAL A 806 -19.80 -21.79 38.79
CA VAL A 806 -21.12 -22.26 39.23
C VAL A 806 -21.33 -23.71 38.79
N ASP A 807 -21.32 -24.63 39.76
CA ASP A 807 -21.35 -26.08 39.53
C ASP A 807 -22.58 -26.58 38.75
N SER A 808 -23.72 -25.90 38.88
CA SER A 808 -24.95 -26.32 38.17
C SER A 808 -24.78 -26.31 36.65
N TYR A 809 -23.96 -25.40 36.12
CA TYR A 809 -23.69 -25.36 34.67
C TYR A 809 -22.85 -26.56 34.22
N LEU A 810 -21.83 -26.94 35.02
CA LEU A 810 -21.05 -28.14 34.74
C LEU A 810 -21.91 -29.40 34.85
N TRP A 811 -22.78 -29.47 35.86
CA TRP A 811 -23.69 -30.60 36.03
C TRP A 811 -24.62 -30.75 34.82
N SER A 812 -25.24 -29.67 34.35
CA SER A 812 -26.07 -29.69 33.14
C SER A 812 -25.27 -30.04 31.87
N ALA A 813 -24.00 -29.61 31.75
CA ALA A 813 -23.13 -30.01 30.64
C ALA A 813 -22.85 -31.53 30.66
N LYS A 814 -22.55 -32.08 31.84
CA LYS A 814 -22.32 -33.53 32.03
C LYS A 814 -23.58 -34.34 31.74
N GLU A 815 -24.73 -33.92 32.26
CA GLU A 815 -26.02 -34.57 31.99
C GLU A 815 -26.28 -34.65 30.48
N THR A 816 -26.10 -33.53 29.77
CA THR A 816 -26.22 -33.48 28.30
C THR A 816 -25.25 -34.44 27.62
N PHE A 817 -24.00 -34.51 28.09
CA PHE A 817 -23.00 -35.44 27.57
C PHE A 817 -23.40 -36.90 27.78
N TYR A 818 -23.86 -37.28 28.97
CA TYR A 818 -24.27 -38.65 29.27
C TYR A 818 -25.53 -39.05 28.51
N ASP A 819 -26.48 -38.14 28.31
CA ASP A 819 -27.63 -38.39 27.43
C ASP A 819 -27.20 -38.57 25.98
N LEU A 820 -26.20 -37.81 25.51
CA LEU A 820 -25.65 -37.94 24.17
C LEU A 820 -24.97 -39.31 23.95
N GLN A 821 -24.36 -39.92 24.97
CA GLN A 821 -23.73 -41.25 24.85
C GLN A 821 -24.70 -42.35 24.38
N LYS A 822 -26.01 -42.21 24.65
CA LYS A 822 -27.04 -43.16 24.20
C LYS A 822 -27.13 -43.27 22.68
N TYR A 823 -26.64 -42.25 21.97
CA TYR A 823 -26.66 -42.16 20.51
C TYR A 823 -25.31 -42.51 19.89
N TYR A 824 -24.31 -42.90 20.68
CA TYR A 824 -23.02 -43.32 20.15
C TYR A 824 -23.13 -44.69 19.46
N ASN A 825 -22.72 -44.77 18.19
CA ASN A 825 -22.67 -46.01 17.44
C ASN A 825 -21.21 -46.50 17.33
N PRO A 826 -20.86 -47.64 17.97
CA PRO A 826 -19.50 -48.20 17.92
C PRO A 826 -19.04 -48.60 16.51
N LYS A 827 -19.96 -48.84 15.56
CA LYS A 827 -19.60 -49.22 14.19
C LYS A 827 -19.10 -48.04 13.38
N SER A 828 -19.72 -46.88 13.54
CA SER A 828 -19.32 -45.63 12.88
C SER A 828 -18.33 -44.82 13.71
N ASN A 829 -18.11 -45.20 14.97
CA ASN A 829 -17.31 -44.47 15.96
C ASN A 829 -17.77 -43.01 16.17
N PHE A 830 -19.07 -42.75 16.01
CA PHE A 830 -19.65 -41.40 16.11
C PHE A 830 -21.08 -41.41 16.69
N PHE A 831 -21.62 -40.22 16.96
CA PHE A 831 -22.99 -40.06 17.47
C PHE A 831 -23.99 -39.96 16.32
N GLU A 832 -25.02 -40.82 16.32
CA GLU A 832 -26.07 -40.90 15.30
C GLU A 832 -27.43 -40.46 15.87
N LEU A 833 -27.52 -39.17 16.26
CA LEU A 833 -28.74 -38.60 16.83
C LEU A 833 -29.78 -38.25 15.75
N ASP A 834 -29.37 -37.49 14.74
CA ASP A 834 -30.23 -36.94 13.69
C ASP A 834 -29.80 -37.33 12.27
N SER A 835 -28.55 -37.77 12.09
CA SER A 835 -28.01 -38.26 10.83
C SER A 835 -27.06 -39.43 11.06
N LYS A 836 -26.97 -40.32 10.05
CA LYS A 836 -25.91 -41.35 9.97
C LYS A 836 -24.64 -40.82 9.30
N ASP A 837 -24.76 -39.73 8.55
CA ASP A 837 -23.66 -39.11 7.86
C ASP A 837 -22.86 -38.22 8.82
N ILE A 838 -21.56 -38.48 8.91
CA ILE A 838 -20.67 -37.74 9.79
C ILE A 838 -20.12 -36.55 9.01
N THR A 839 -20.67 -35.36 9.24
CA THR A 839 -20.24 -34.16 8.52
C THR A 839 -19.00 -33.52 9.14
N LEU A 840 -18.11 -32.95 8.31
CA LEU A 840 -16.92 -32.25 8.79
C LEU A 840 -17.23 -31.12 9.80
N PRO A 841 -18.20 -30.22 9.56
CA PRO A 841 -18.57 -29.20 10.55
C PRO A 841 -18.96 -29.79 11.91
N THR A 842 -19.77 -30.85 11.91
CA THR A 842 -20.24 -31.50 13.15
C THR A 842 -19.11 -32.22 13.87
N LEU A 843 -18.17 -32.84 13.15
CA LEU A 843 -16.98 -33.46 13.73
C LEU A 843 -16.10 -32.41 14.46
N LEU A 844 -15.90 -31.24 13.85
CA LEU A 844 -15.10 -30.17 14.45
C LEU A 844 -15.75 -29.63 15.73
N LEU A 845 -17.07 -29.44 15.71
CA LEU A 845 -17.84 -29.05 16.89
C LEU A 845 -17.78 -30.14 17.98
N SER A 846 -17.85 -31.43 17.60
CA SER A 846 -17.67 -32.56 18.53
C SER A 846 -16.32 -32.52 19.22
N ILE A 847 -15.23 -32.31 18.47
CA ILE A 847 -13.88 -32.22 19.05
C ILE A 847 -13.80 -31.06 20.05
N LYS A 848 -14.31 -29.88 19.69
CA LYS A 848 -14.28 -28.68 20.56
C LYS A 848 -15.08 -28.88 21.84
N ALA A 849 -16.34 -29.29 21.73
CA ALA A 849 -17.23 -29.49 22.87
C ALA A 849 -16.72 -30.59 23.81
N LEU A 850 -16.29 -31.71 23.26
CA LEU A 850 -15.91 -32.88 24.05
C LEU A 850 -14.52 -32.75 24.65
N LYS A 851 -13.57 -32.07 23.98
CA LYS A 851 -12.29 -31.71 24.60
C LYS A 851 -12.46 -30.74 25.78
N ARG A 852 -13.47 -29.86 25.73
CA ARG A 852 -13.80 -28.92 26.81
C ARG A 852 -14.36 -29.64 28.04
N ILE A 853 -15.27 -30.61 27.86
CA ILE A 853 -15.90 -31.34 28.98
C ILE A 853 -15.02 -32.47 29.53
N TYR A 854 -14.11 -33.01 28.71
CA TYR A 854 -13.15 -34.07 29.04
C TYR A 854 -12.53 -33.97 30.46
N PRO A 855 -11.87 -32.85 30.86
CA PRO A 855 -11.19 -32.77 32.15
C PRO A 855 -12.13 -32.84 33.36
N HIS A 856 -13.44 -32.77 33.13
CA HIS A 856 -14.45 -32.79 34.18
C HIS A 856 -15.17 -34.14 34.30
N LEU A 857 -14.98 -35.06 33.35
CA LEU A 857 -15.61 -36.39 33.39
C LEU A 857 -14.92 -37.31 34.40
N ASP A 858 -15.55 -38.43 34.73
CA ASP A 858 -14.90 -39.49 35.51
C ASP A 858 -13.75 -40.15 34.73
N SER A 859 -12.87 -40.87 35.42
CA SER A 859 -11.66 -41.43 34.81
C SER A 859 -11.94 -42.46 33.70
N GLN A 860 -13.04 -43.22 33.80
CA GLN A 860 -13.38 -44.23 32.79
C GLN A 860 -13.85 -43.54 31.50
N GLU A 861 -14.73 -42.56 31.62
CA GLU A 861 -15.20 -41.75 30.50
C GLU A 861 -14.08 -40.92 29.87
N GLN A 862 -13.13 -40.43 30.67
CA GLN A 862 -11.93 -39.77 30.15
C GLN A 862 -11.13 -40.71 29.24
N ILE A 863 -10.89 -41.96 29.64
CA ILE A 863 -10.15 -42.92 28.79
C ILE A 863 -10.91 -43.16 27.47
N ILE A 864 -12.21 -43.47 27.56
CA ILE A 864 -13.05 -43.74 26.39
C ILE A 864 -13.08 -42.52 25.45
N LEU A 865 -13.23 -41.32 26.00
CA LEU A 865 -13.32 -40.11 25.19
C LEU A 865 -11.98 -39.73 24.56
N ALA A 866 -10.86 -40.01 25.22
CA ALA A 866 -9.53 -39.80 24.64
C ALA A 866 -9.34 -40.60 23.34
N ASP A 867 -9.76 -41.86 23.33
CA ASP A 867 -9.67 -42.73 22.15
C ASP A 867 -10.55 -42.20 21.00
N LYS A 868 -11.79 -41.81 21.31
CA LYS A 868 -12.72 -41.20 20.34
C LYS A 868 -12.13 -39.92 19.72
N LEU A 869 -11.65 -39.00 20.56
CA LEU A 869 -11.02 -37.75 20.11
C LEU A 869 -9.81 -38.02 19.22
N LYS A 870 -9.01 -39.03 19.56
CA LYS A 870 -7.84 -39.40 18.76
C LYS A 870 -8.21 -39.96 17.38
N ILE A 871 -9.21 -40.84 17.30
CA ILE A 871 -9.75 -41.35 16.02
C ILE A 871 -10.19 -40.17 15.13
N TRP A 872 -10.92 -39.21 15.70
CA TRP A 872 -11.40 -38.04 14.97
C TRP A 872 -10.27 -37.09 14.56
N GLN A 873 -9.25 -36.89 15.39
CA GLN A 873 -8.08 -36.09 15.03
C GLN A 873 -7.31 -36.75 13.87
N MET A 874 -7.06 -38.06 13.95
CA MET A 874 -6.39 -38.82 12.89
C MET A 874 -7.21 -38.84 11.59
N SER A 875 -8.54 -38.75 11.65
CA SER A 875 -9.37 -38.65 10.45
C SER A 875 -9.22 -37.29 9.75
N LEU A 876 -9.06 -36.20 10.50
CA LEU A 876 -8.76 -34.86 9.97
C LEU A 876 -7.38 -34.75 9.33
N GLU A 877 -6.36 -35.40 9.91
CA GLU A 877 -4.99 -35.41 9.36
C GLU A 877 -4.91 -35.99 7.94
N ASN A 878 -5.85 -36.89 7.62
CA ASN A 878 -5.89 -37.62 6.37
C ASN A 878 -6.69 -36.92 5.26
N LEU A 879 -7.19 -35.71 5.50
CA LEU A 879 -7.89 -34.92 4.50
C LEU A 879 -6.92 -34.42 3.42
N LYS A 880 -7.19 -34.77 2.16
CA LYS A 880 -6.37 -34.41 1.00
C LYS A 880 -7.20 -33.69 -0.05
N LEU A 881 -6.62 -32.67 -0.68
CA LEU A 881 -7.20 -32.06 -1.87
C LEU A 881 -7.11 -33.07 -3.03
N ASP A 882 -8.18 -33.27 -3.79
CA ASP A 882 -8.09 -34.12 -4.99
C ASP A 882 -7.33 -33.39 -6.09
N GLN A 883 -6.17 -33.93 -6.49
CA GLN A 883 -5.24 -33.30 -7.44
C GLN A 883 -5.77 -33.22 -8.88
N ASN A 884 -6.93 -33.83 -9.16
CA ASN A 884 -7.61 -33.81 -10.45
C ASN A 884 -8.69 -32.72 -10.56
N THR A 885 -8.75 -31.81 -9.60
CA THR A 885 -9.66 -30.66 -9.63
C THR A 885 -8.93 -29.49 -10.32
N PRO A 886 -9.52 -28.84 -11.35
CA PRO A 886 -8.87 -27.73 -12.06
C PRO A 886 -8.55 -26.53 -11.16
#